data_AF-A0A6G0YAL5-F1
#
_entry.id   AF-A0A6G0YAL5-F1
#
_cell.length_a   1.000
_cell.length_b   1.000
_cell.length_c   1.000
_cell.angle_alpha   90.00
_cell.angle_beta   90.00
_cell.angle_gamma   90.00
#
_symmetry.space_group_name_H-M   'P 1'
#
loop_
_entity.id
_entity.type
_entity.pdbx_description
1 polymer ?
#
loop_
_entity_poly.entity_id
_entity_poly.type
_entity_poly.pdbx_seq_one_letter_code
_entity_poly.pdbx_strand_id
1 'polypeptide(L)'
;MVVFIRVMVANRLASDGLAWTKLFKQHNSGTYNSQWLVINYSLFRPGRRLPRRGLLYVLEQIPGLVETCDVTEPFTNQTYWASYNVPFLQVISKASGQDDMVKRYGNWFSYQDTPRARIFARDHVNVMDVPSMLRLMRSNDFRNDPESRCDSCVPPYSAENAISSRNDLNDKDGVYPFEALGYSNQGAIDAKVTSYITFKRLKFLAVSGPTWGTGGHLGGFCWSKSRAANVSHLGLPDCWNFKPKLHNINRTMLSIRCILLSLLSIWTLQCSALIKNQTLLAVKKDNNRITIQPKLYIVKPKEIIIAKAKYVDRINSTGWGYLEIRTSQKARDEDQAYGAGYLEGTLTADLIYSYWFNTAKDYCSDQSEVCEQLKDYMTTNKDWIKSKSNESDPYWYQIGLYYKQLDGLYDGYMRGKSPDTPDLTWDDLYWLNALDDLGDLSVALDPSESRHRVPGSGSCSALIKLLPGNKDILVSHVTWSGYETMLRIQKRYSLRYRKSKTSDKLIRGFDMSFSSFPGGIQSGDDFYLISSGLTTMETTIENYNNSLWSNVKPVGQILEFVRAMVANRLAANPTDWVDIFKLHNSGTYNNQWMIVNYAAFQPESPLPSRDVLHVLEQMPGHVMHDDFTGHLINQTYWASYNVPYFPFIFNISGNNDMEQRYGSWFSYSNTPRARIFARDHIKIHCDNCMLHLMRSNNFTRDPESRCDCSPPYSAENAISARNDLNPVNGTYPIKALGHRSHGATDVKVTSSQLFQQLRFKAVSGPTQGSNNSLGPFCWSKSDFNDKVSHLGQPDCFNFKPVTKQLF
;
A
#
# COMPACT_ATOMS: atom_id res chain seq x y z
N MET A 1 24.03 -10.59 -0.64
CA MET A 1 23.03 -9.53 -0.88
C MET A 1 22.76 -9.46 -2.37
N VAL A 2 21.49 -9.51 -2.81
CA VAL A 2 21.13 -9.51 -4.24
C VAL A 2 21.57 -8.22 -4.97
N VAL A 3 21.89 -8.34 -6.26
CA VAL A 3 22.57 -7.27 -7.04
C VAL A 3 21.84 -5.94 -7.03
N PHE A 4 20.51 -5.91 -7.21
CA PHE A 4 19.78 -4.63 -7.26
C PHE A 4 19.91 -3.83 -5.95
N ILE A 5 20.04 -4.48 -4.80
CA ILE A 5 20.27 -3.80 -3.52
C ILE A 5 21.69 -3.22 -3.49
N ARG A 6 22.69 -4.01 -3.89
CA ARG A 6 24.11 -3.59 -3.92
C ARG A 6 24.32 -2.39 -4.85
N VAL A 7 23.71 -2.38 -6.03
CA VAL A 7 23.72 -1.22 -6.96
C VAL A 7 23.13 0.01 -6.27
N MET A 8 21.99 -0.13 -5.61
CA MET A 8 21.29 0.98 -4.97
C MET A 8 22.01 1.51 -3.72
N VAL A 9 22.80 0.68 -3.04
CA VAL A 9 23.69 1.10 -1.95
C VAL A 9 24.90 1.84 -2.52
N ALA A 10 25.58 1.26 -3.50
CA ALA A 10 26.74 1.87 -4.15
C ALA A 10 26.39 3.23 -4.79
N ASN A 11 25.27 3.33 -5.51
CA ASN A 11 24.79 4.59 -6.12
C ASN A 11 24.49 5.70 -5.11
N ARG A 12 24.20 5.37 -3.84
CA ARG A 12 23.85 6.36 -2.81
C ARG A 12 25.00 6.76 -1.92
N LEU A 13 25.94 5.84 -1.68
CA LEU A 13 27.01 6.03 -0.71
C LEU A 13 28.36 6.35 -1.37
N ALA A 14 28.56 5.99 -2.63
CA ALA A 14 29.82 6.21 -3.31
C ALA A 14 30.09 7.70 -3.58
N SER A 15 31.28 8.17 -3.21
CA SER A 15 31.79 9.50 -3.54
C SER A 15 32.38 9.61 -4.95
N ASP A 16 32.87 8.48 -5.49
CA ASP A 16 33.54 8.37 -6.78
C ASP A 16 33.44 6.95 -7.34
N GLY A 17 34.04 6.71 -8.51
CA GLY A 17 34.01 5.40 -9.17
C GLY A 17 34.70 4.28 -8.37
N LEU A 18 35.82 4.56 -7.70
CA LEU A 18 36.50 3.55 -6.90
C LEU A 18 35.69 3.20 -5.65
N ALA A 19 35.12 4.19 -4.96
CA ALA A 19 34.22 3.97 -3.84
C ALA A 19 33.00 3.13 -4.25
N TRP A 20 32.44 3.40 -5.44
CA TRP A 20 31.31 2.63 -5.97
C TRP A 20 31.68 1.15 -6.14
N THR A 21 32.83 0.87 -6.75
CA THR A 21 33.28 -0.51 -6.98
C THR A 21 33.56 -1.27 -5.67
N LYS A 22 34.16 -0.60 -4.68
CA LYS A 22 34.40 -1.16 -3.33
C LYS A 22 33.10 -1.50 -2.60
N LEU A 23 32.13 -0.58 -2.61
CA LEU A 23 30.82 -0.79 -2.00
C LEU A 23 30.06 -1.90 -2.72
N PHE A 24 30.08 -1.90 -4.05
CA PHE A 24 29.43 -2.93 -4.83
C PHE A 24 30.03 -4.30 -4.52
N LYS A 25 31.37 -4.47 -4.47
CA LYS A 25 32.05 -5.75 -4.20
C LYS A 25 31.62 -6.43 -2.89
N GLN A 26 31.13 -5.67 -1.90
CA GLN A 26 30.66 -6.23 -0.63
C GLN A 26 29.43 -7.12 -0.80
N HIS A 27 29.39 -8.21 -0.01
CA HIS A 27 28.26 -9.14 0.08
C HIS A 27 27.80 -9.72 -1.27
N ASN A 28 28.75 -10.09 -2.14
CA ASN A 28 28.47 -10.73 -3.43
C ASN A 28 27.55 -11.95 -3.26
N SER A 29 26.33 -11.88 -3.82
CA SER A 29 25.39 -13.00 -3.83
C SER A 29 25.69 -14.05 -4.89
N GLY A 30 26.55 -13.74 -5.87
CA GLY A 30 26.79 -14.57 -7.04
C GLY A 30 25.63 -14.64 -8.03
N THR A 31 24.58 -13.85 -7.83
CA THR A 31 23.43 -13.79 -8.74
C THR A 31 23.64 -12.68 -9.77
N TYR A 32 23.22 -12.87 -11.03
CA TYR A 32 23.28 -11.86 -12.10
C TYR A 32 24.72 -11.44 -12.46
N ASN A 33 25.41 -12.29 -13.20
CA ASN A 33 26.76 -12.05 -13.71
C ASN A 33 26.74 -10.83 -14.63
N SER A 34 27.56 -9.83 -14.34
CA SER A 34 27.47 -8.55 -15.04
C SER A 34 28.77 -7.78 -15.04
N GLN A 35 28.93 -6.97 -16.09
CA GLN A 35 29.93 -5.92 -16.19
C GLN A 35 29.25 -4.57 -15.91
N TRP A 36 29.86 -3.75 -15.05
CA TRP A 36 29.42 -2.40 -14.71
C TRP A 36 30.44 -1.39 -15.19
N LEU A 37 29.97 -0.36 -15.90
CA LEU A 37 30.78 0.78 -16.34
C LEU A 37 30.45 1.97 -15.45
N VAL A 38 31.41 2.42 -14.64
CA VAL A 38 31.23 3.53 -13.70
C VAL A 38 31.99 4.75 -14.20
N ILE A 39 31.26 5.71 -14.77
CA ILE A 39 31.80 6.95 -15.32
C ILE A 39 31.70 8.07 -14.28
N ASN A 40 32.84 8.66 -13.91
CA ASN A 40 32.89 9.79 -13.00
C ASN A 40 32.87 11.14 -13.73
N TYR A 41 31.67 11.62 -14.08
CA TYR A 41 31.48 12.91 -14.75
C TYR A 41 31.97 14.13 -13.96
N SER A 42 32.28 14.01 -12.66
CA SER A 42 32.89 15.12 -11.90
C SER A 42 34.32 15.44 -12.38
N LEU A 43 35.00 14.45 -12.97
CA LEU A 43 36.36 14.56 -13.50
C LEU A 43 36.39 14.94 -14.99
N PHE A 44 35.23 14.99 -15.66
CA PHE A 44 35.13 15.36 -17.07
C PHE A 44 34.62 16.81 -17.22
N ARG A 45 35.31 17.60 -18.04
CA ARG A 45 34.84 18.93 -18.47
C ARG A 45 35.09 19.09 -19.97
N PRO A 46 34.07 19.43 -20.78
CA PRO A 46 34.25 19.66 -22.21
C PRO A 46 35.39 20.65 -22.50
N GLY A 47 36.24 20.33 -23.47
CA GLY A 47 37.39 21.15 -23.88
C GLY A 47 38.57 21.16 -22.88
N ARG A 48 38.54 20.36 -21.81
CA ARG A 48 39.67 20.22 -20.87
C ARG A 48 40.35 18.87 -21.03
N ARG A 49 41.64 18.83 -20.72
CA ARG A 49 42.44 17.59 -20.72
C ARG A 49 41.82 16.57 -19.76
N LEU A 50 41.67 15.33 -20.22
CA LEU A 50 41.17 14.22 -19.42
C LEU A 50 42.16 13.80 -18.34
N PRO A 51 41.70 13.31 -17.17
CA PRO A 51 42.58 12.77 -16.15
C PRO A 51 43.22 11.46 -16.65
N ARG A 52 44.41 11.13 -16.13
CA ARG A 52 45.06 9.85 -16.44
C ARG A 52 44.39 8.64 -15.78
N ARG A 53 43.64 8.85 -14.69
CA ARG A 53 43.02 7.81 -13.86
C ARG A 53 41.69 8.30 -13.29
N GLY A 54 40.82 7.36 -12.94
CA GLY A 54 39.62 7.58 -12.14
C GLY A 54 38.36 8.04 -12.89
N LEU A 55 38.44 8.25 -14.21
CA LEU A 55 37.30 8.67 -15.04
C LEU A 55 36.34 7.52 -15.34
N LEU A 56 36.87 6.34 -15.67
CA LEU A 56 36.09 5.17 -16.02
C LEU A 56 36.62 3.93 -15.30
N TYR A 57 35.77 3.31 -14.49
CA TYR A 57 36.02 2.01 -13.89
C TYR A 57 35.15 0.94 -14.54
N VAL A 58 35.74 -0.24 -14.74
CA VAL A 58 35.03 -1.47 -15.07
C VAL A 58 35.01 -2.35 -13.82
N LEU A 59 33.84 -2.88 -13.47
CA LEU A 59 33.70 -3.92 -12.46
C LEU A 59 32.97 -5.11 -13.07
N GLU A 60 33.50 -6.31 -12.86
CA GLU A 60 32.89 -7.54 -13.32
C GLU A 60 32.63 -8.48 -12.15
N GLN A 61 31.49 -9.16 -12.17
CA GLN A 61 31.14 -10.13 -11.14
C GLN A 61 30.63 -11.45 -11.73
N ILE A 62 31.00 -12.53 -11.04
CA ILE A 62 30.48 -13.89 -11.19
C ILE A 62 30.27 -14.48 -9.77
N PRO A 63 29.75 -15.70 -9.61
CA PRO A 63 29.66 -16.33 -8.30
C PRO A 63 31.02 -16.40 -7.60
N GLY A 64 31.09 -15.90 -6.36
CA GLY A 64 32.31 -15.94 -5.55
C GLY A 64 33.42 -14.94 -5.94
N LEU A 65 33.35 -14.29 -7.11
CA LEU A 65 34.42 -13.44 -7.61
C LEU A 65 33.91 -12.10 -8.14
N VAL A 66 34.54 -11.00 -7.72
CA VAL A 66 34.25 -9.64 -8.20
C VAL A 66 35.57 -8.92 -8.41
N GLU A 67 35.83 -8.46 -9.62
CA GLU A 67 37.06 -7.76 -9.98
C GLU A 67 36.78 -6.36 -10.52
N THR A 68 37.77 -5.48 -10.38
CA THR A 68 37.64 -4.07 -10.74
C THR A 68 38.93 -3.58 -11.39
N CYS A 69 38.80 -2.76 -12.43
CA CYS A 69 39.92 -2.12 -13.11
C CYS A 69 39.58 -0.65 -13.43
N ASP A 70 40.55 0.24 -13.22
CA ASP A 70 40.51 1.59 -13.77
C ASP A 70 40.95 1.52 -15.24
N VAL A 71 40.03 1.78 -16.15
CA VAL A 71 40.26 1.72 -17.60
C VAL A 71 40.32 3.10 -18.23
N THR A 72 40.57 4.14 -17.43
CA THR A 72 40.63 5.54 -17.91
C THR A 72 41.68 5.76 -18.99
N GLU A 73 42.88 5.18 -18.83
CA GLU A 73 43.97 5.31 -19.79
C GLU A 73 43.65 4.66 -21.14
N PRO A 74 43.27 3.36 -21.22
CA PRO A 74 42.90 2.75 -22.50
C PRO A 74 41.67 3.43 -23.12
N PHE A 75 40.66 3.81 -22.32
CA PHE A 75 39.50 4.59 -22.80
C PHE A 75 39.93 5.91 -23.46
N THR A 76 40.88 6.63 -22.86
CA THR A 76 41.36 7.91 -23.38
C THR A 76 42.16 7.72 -24.67
N ASN A 77 42.95 6.65 -24.77
CA ASN A 77 43.77 6.35 -25.95
C ASN A 77 42.92 5.90 -27.14
N GLN A 78 41.91 5.06 -26.92
CA GLN A 78 41.07 4.51 -27.99
C GLN A 78 39.83 5.38 -28.28
N THR A 79 39.52 6.37 -27.43
CA THR A 79 38.41 7.33 -27.54
C THR A 79 36.99 6.78 -27.36
N TYR A 80 36.83 5.48 -27.14
CA TYR A 80 35.56 4.84 -26.80
C TYR A 80 35.75 3.73 -25.77
N TRP A 81 34.67 3.24 -25.15
CA TRP A 81 34.68 1.98 -24.40
C TRP A 81 33.35 1.27 -24.67
N ALA A 82 33.41 -0.03 -24.90
CA ALA A 82 32.24 -0.82 -25.29
C ALA A 82 32.09 -2.08 -24.41
N SER A 83 30.84 -2.52 -24.28
CA SER A 83 30.44 -3.72 -23.55
C SER A 83 29.44 -4.48 -24.39
N TYR A 84 29.60 -5.80 -24.48
CA TYR A 84 28.85 -6.66 -25.41
C TYR A 84 28.75 -8.10 -24.89
N ASN A 85 28.51 -8.24 -23.58
CA ASN A 85 28.28 -9.51 -22.88
C ASN A 85 29.47 -10.48 -22.86
N VAL A 86 30.70 -9.96 -22.94
CA VAL A 86 31.94 -10.73 -22.81
C VAL A 86 32.80 -10.07 -21.71
N PRO A 87 33.37 -10.83 -20.75
CA PRO A 87 34.24 -10.27 -19.72
C PRO A 87 35.54 -9.73 -20.33
N PHE A 88 35.93 -8.54 -19.88
CA PHE A 88 37.18 -7.87 -20.19
C PHE A 88 38.30 -8.30 -19.23
N LEU A 89 38.00 -8.50 -17.94
CA LEU A 89 39.02 -8.82 -16.95
C LEU A 89 39.45 -10.27 -17.09
N GLN A 90 40.73 -10.49 -17.38
CA GLN A 90 41.26 -11.83 -17.68
C GLN A 90 41.01 -12.84 -16.55
N VAL A 91 41.02 -12.39 -15.29
CA VAL A 91 40.71 -13.25 -14.12
C VAL A 91 39.25 -13.74 -14.19
N ILE A 92 38.32 -12.86 -14.56
CA ILE A 92 36.90 -13.21 -14.72
C ILE A 92 36.72 -14.10 -15.96
N SER A 93 37.36 -13.76 -17.08
CA SER A 93 37.31 -14.55 -18.33
C SER A 93 37.72 -16.00 -18.11
N LYS A 94 38.83 -16.22 -17.40
CA LYS A 94 39.30 -17.56 -17.02
C LYS A 94 38.33 -18.26 -16.07
N ALA A 95 37.91 -17.57 -15.01
CA ALA A 95 37.06 -18.16 -13.97
C ALA A 95 35.63 -18.48 -14.47
N SER A 96 35.12 -17.76 -15.46
CA SER A 96 33.80 -17.98 -16.04
C SER A 96 33.78 -19.02 -17.17
N GLY A 97 34.94 -19.55 -17.56
CA GLY A 97 35.08 -20.45 -18.72
C GLY A 97 34.98 -19.75 -20.08
N GLN A 98 35.08 -18.42 -20.13
CA GLN A 98 34.99 -17.66 -21.38
C GLN A 98 36.15 -18.03 -22.33
N ASP A 99 37.36 -18.18 -21.79
CA ASP A 99 38.55 -18.57 -22.56
C ASP A 99 38.35 -19.92 -23.26
N ASP A 100 37.60 -20.85 -22.66
CA ASP A 100 37.30 -22.15 -23.26
C ASP A 100 36.24 -22.05 -24.35
N MET A 101 35.29 -21.12 -24.20
CA MET A 101 34.33 -20.81 -25.26
C MET A 101 35.01 -20.18 -26.49
N VAL A 102 36.05 -19.36 -26.29
CA VAL A 102 36.89 -18.85 -27.39
C VAL A 102 37.60 -20.00 -28.12
N LYS A 103 38.19 -20.97 -27.39
CA LYS A 103 38.81 -22.14 -28.03
C LYS A 103 37.81 -22.99 -28.81
N ARG A 104 36.57 -23.11 -28.30
CA ARG A 104 35.54 -23.98 -28.88
C ARG A 104 34.78 -23.36 -30.05
N TYR A 105 34.45 -22.08 -29.96
CA TYR A 105 33.54 -21.39 -30.89
C TYR A 105 34.17 -20.14 -31.54
N GLY A 106 35.44 -19.86 -31.23
CA GLY A 106 36.20 -18.78 -31.85
C GLY A 106 35.77 -17.39 -31.40
N ASN A 107 35.93 -16.44 -32.32
CA ASN A 107 35.92 -15.00 -32.03
C ASN A 107 34.59 -14.46 -31.52
N TRP A 108 33.47 -15.16 -31.68
CA TRP A 108 32.19 -14.70 -31.12
C TRP A 108 32.23 -14.52 -29.60
N PHE A 109 33.04 -15.33 -28.91
CA PHE A 109 33.28 -15.26 -27.47
C PHE A 109 34.53 -14.45 -27.10
N SER A 110 35.30 -13.93 -28.08
CA SER A 110 36.45 -13.06 -27.84
C SER A 110 35.96 -11.66 -27.44
N TYR A 111 36.59 -11.06 -26.43
CA TYR A 111 36.28 -9.67 -26.08
C TYR A 111 36.64 -8.74 -27.24
N GLN A 112 37.82 -8.91 -27.85
CA GLN A 112 38.30 -8.00 -28.90
C GLN A 112 37.63 -8.24 -30.25
N ASP A 113 37.23 -9.49 -30.53
CA ASP A 113 36.87 -9.92 -31.88
C ASP A 113 35.43 -10.43 -32.02
N THR A 114 34.57 -10.24 -31.03
CA THR A 114 33.15 -10.50 -31.25
C THR A 114 32.61 -9.53 -32.32
N PRO A 115 31.64 -9.94 -33.17
CA PRO A 115 31.04 -9.06 -34.17
C PRO A 115 30.70 -7.65 -33.65
N ARG A 116 30.07 -7.56 -32.47
CA ARG A 116 29.75 -6.26 -31.84
C ARG A 116 30.99 -5.44 -31.50
N ALA A 117 32.09 -6.06 -31.07
CA ALA A 117 33.34 -5.36 -30.78
C ALA A 117 33.94 -4.74 -32.04
N ARG A 118 33.94 -5.48 -33.15
CA ARG A 118 34.44 -4.99 -34.44
C ARG A 118 33.56 -3.89 -35.02
N ILE A 119 32.23 -4.00 -34.89
CA ILE A 119 31.30 -2.92 -35.28
C ILE A 119 31.54 -1.66 -34.44
N PHE A 120 31.67 -1.77 -33.10
CA PHE A 120 32.01 -0.62 -32.27
C PHE A 120 33.37 -0.02 -32.65
N ALA A 121 34.39 -0.85 -32.87
CA ALA A 121 35.73 -0.39 -33.28
C ALA A 121 35.70 0.34 -34.62
N ARG A 122 34.91 -0.13 -35.59
CA ARG A 122 34.74 0.49 -36.90
C ARG A 122 33.93 1.79 -36.83
N ASP A 123 32.79 1.77 -36.14
CA ASP A 123 31.75 2.80 -36.31
C ASP A 123 31.72 3.88 -35.21
N HIS A 124 32.44 3.71 -34.08
CA HIS A 124 32.46 4.72 -33.02
C HIS A 124 32.93 6.09 -33.49
N VAL A 125 33.83 6.14 -34.49
CA VAL A 125 34.37 7.39 -35.06
C VAL A 125 33.28 8.26 -35.71
N ASN A 126 32.13 7.67 -36.07
CA ASN A 126 30.99 8.38 -36.65
C ASN A 126 30.08 9.04 -35.58
N VAL A 127 30.38 8.86 -34.29
CA VAL A 127 29.63 9.45 -33.18
C VAL A 127 30.15 10.85 -32.88
N MET A 128 29.42 11.85 -33.36
CA MET A 128 29.77 13.27 -33.20
C MET A 128 28.82 14.01 -32.26
N ASP A 129 27.65 13.44 -31.99
CA ASP A 129 26.56 14.05 -31.22
C ASP A 129 25.60 13.00 -30.63
N VAL A 130 24.60 13.46 -29.87
CA VAL A 130 23.59 12.57 -29.25
C VAL A 130 22.78 11.79 -30.30
N PRO A 131 22.31 12.40 -31.41
CA PRO A 131 21.64 11.66 -32.49
C PRO A 131 22.50 10.56 -33.14
N SER A 132 23.76 10.83 -33.47
CA SER A 132 24.68 9.83 -34.04
C SER A 132 25.01 8.71 -33.05
N MET A 133 25.16 9.04 -31.75
CA MET A 133 25.27 8.03 -30.70
C MET A 133 24.04 7.13 -30.65
N LEU A 134 22.83 7.71 -30.71
CA LEU A 134 21.60 6.91 -30.72
C LEU A 134 21.48 6.05 -31.98
N ARG A 135 21.93 6.56 -33.14
CA ARG A 135 21.98 5.78 -34.39
C ARG A 135 22.90 4.57 -34.25
N LEU A 136 24.12 4.75 -33.72
CA LEU A 136 25.05 3.64 -33.49
C LEU A 136 24.46 2.60 -32.53
N MET A 137 23.91 3.05 -31.39
CA MET A 137 23.27 2.15 -30.41
C MET A 137 22.01 1.44 -30.92
N ARG A 138 21.47 1.87 -32.06
CA ARG A 138 20.32 1.24 -32.74
C ARG A 138 20.71 0.61 -34.08
N SER A 139 22.00 0.56 -34.40
CA SER A 139 22.47 0.02 -35.67
C SER A 139 22.19 -1.47 -35.74
N ASN A 140 21.59 -1.86 -36.86
CA ASN A 140 21.39 -3.25 -37.24
C ASN A 140 21.17 -3.29 -38.74
N ASP A 141 22.17 -3.80 -39.45
CA ASP A 141 22.12 -4.09 -40.88
C ASP A 141 22.64 -5.51 -41.12
N PHE A 142 22.21 -6.45 -40.28
CA PHE A 142 22.85 -7.76 -40.16
C PHE A 142 22.94 -8.59 -41.46
N ARG A 143 22.09 -8.28 -42.45
CA ARG A 143 22.09 -8.95 -43.76
C ARG A 143 23.20 -8.44 -44.68
N ASN A 144 23.63 -7.20 -44.52
CA ASN A 144 24.59 -6.54 -45.41
C ASN A 144 25.91 -6.20 -44.70
N ASP A 145 25.90 -6.01 -43.38
CA ASP A 145 27.08 -5.67 -42.61
C ASP A 145 28.06 -6.86 -42.62
N PRO A 146 29.29 -6.71 -43.18
CA PRO A 146 30.27 -7.78 -43.21
C PRO A 146 30.63 -8.31 -41.82
N GLU A 147 30.53 -7.46 -40.79
CA GLU A 147 30.83 -7.86 -39.41
C GLU A 147 29.74 -8.75 -38.81
N SER A 148 28.52 -8.69 -39.34
CA SER A 148 27.40 -9.54 -38.91
C SER A 148 27.40 -10.93 -39.55
N ARG A 149 28.35 -11.21 -40.45
CA ARG A 149 28.49 -12.52 -41.10
C ARG A 149 28.77 -13.63 -40.09
N CYS A 150 28.27 -14.82 -40.40
CA CYS A 150 28.52 -16.04 -39.67
C CYS A 150 28.82 -17.15 -40.67
N ASP A 151 30.10 -17.51 -40.81
CA ASP A 151 30.56 -18.45 -41.84
C ASP A 151 30.00 -19.88 -41.66
N SER A 152 29.68 -20.23 -40.41
CA SER A 152 29.06 -21.53 -40.06
C SER A 152 27.54 -21.47 -40.01
N CYS A 153 26.91 -20.35 -40.41
CA CYS A 153 25.46 -20.20 -40.40
C CYS A 153 24.87 -20.39 -41.80
N VAL A 154 23.63 -20.90 -41.84
CA VAL A 154 22.80 -20.91 -43.05
C VAL A 154 21.44 -20.31 -42.68
N PRO A 155 21.08 -19.11 -43.18
CA PRO A 155 21.87 -18.20 -44.01
C PRO A 155 23.12 -17.63 -43.30
N PRO A 156 24.14 -17.12 -44.04
CA PRO A 156 25.47 -16.78 -43.50
C PRO A 156 25.52 -15.46 -42.70
N TYR A 157 24.47 -15.16 -41.95
CA TYR A 157 24.34 -13.97 -41.11
C TYR A 157 23.45 -14.26 -39.90
N SER A 158 23.61 -13.49 -38.84
CA SER A 158 22.71 -13.49 -37.69
C SER A 158 22.46 -12.09 -37.19
N ALA A 159 21.19 -11.79 -36.92
CA ALA A 159 20.76 -10.53 -36.31
C ALA A 159 21.26 -10.34 -34.87
N GLU A 160 21.78 -11.39 -34.21
CA GLU A 160 22.42 -11.29 -32.90
C GLU A 160 23.78 -10.60 -32.96
N ASN A 161 24.44 -10.63 -34.13
CA ASN A 161 25.77 -10.06 -34.31
C ASN A 161 25.75 -8.51 -34.39
N ALA A 162 24.59 -7.90 -34.62
CA ALA A 162 24.43 -6.46 -34.65
C ALA A 162 24.46 -5.83 -33.24
N ILE A 163 24.74 -4.51 -33.15
CA ILE A 163 24.71 -3.78 -31.87
C ILE A 163 23.30 -3.83 -31.25
N SER A 164 22.26 -3.58 -32.04
CA SER A 164 20.87 -3.63 -31.60
C SER A 164 20.18 -4.87 -32.18
N SER A 165 20.35 -6.02 -31.52
CA SER A 165 19.93 -7.31 -32.07
C SER A 165 18.41 -7.45 -32.28
N ARG A 166 18.05 -8.28 -33.26
CA ARG A 166 16.67 -8.59 -33.70
C ARG A 166 16.54 -10.07 -34.03
N ASN A 167 16.67 -10.94 -33.03
CA ASN A 167 16.73 -12.39 -33.27
C ASN A 167 15.38 -12.94 -33.76
N ASP A 168 14.31 -12.15 -33.63
CA ASP A 168 13.02 -12.41 -34.25
C ASP A 168 13.05 -12.36 -35.80
N LEU A 169 14.12 -11.81 -36.38
CA LEU A 169 14.36 -11.72 -37.82
C LEU A 169 15.32 -12.78 -38.36
N ASN A 170 15.90 -13.62 -37.50
CA ASN A 170 16.69 -14.78 -37.92
C ASN A 170 15.77 -15.86 -38.52
N ASP A 171 16.34 -16.74 -39.35
CA ASP A 171 15.57 -17.84 -39.91
C ASP A 171 15.30 -18.88 -38.83
N LYS A 172 14.04 -19.34 -38.72
CA LYS A 172 13.66 -20.37 -37.75
C LYS A 172 14.28 -21.71 -38.11
N ASP A 173 14.39 -21.98 -39.40
CA ASP A 173 14.89 -23.24 -39.93
C ASP A 173 16.37 -23.13 -40.35
N GLY A 174 17.02 -22.02 -39.95
CA GLY A 174 18.43 -21.79 -40.20
C GLY A 174 19.34 -22.71 -39.39
N VAL A 175 20.52 -22.99 -39.93
CA VAL A 175 21.57 -23.74 -39.24
C VAL A 175 22.48 -22.74 -38.54
N TYR A 176 22.63 -22.87 -37.23
CA TYR A 176 23.45 -21.98 -36.41
C TYR A 176 24.39 -22.81 -35.52
N PRO A 177 25.64 -22.36 -35.27
CA PRO A 177 26.61 -23.16 -34.52
C PRO A 177 26.27 -23.28 -33.02
N PHE A 178 25.41 -22.40 -32.49
CA PHE A 178 24.84 -22.47 -31.15
C PHE A 178 23.57 -21.60 -31.06
N GLU A 179 22.71 -21.90 -30.08
CA GLU A 179 21.34 -21.37 -29.96
C GLU A 179 21.23 -19.84 -30.00
N ALA A 180 22.19 -19.14 -29.38
CA ALA A 180 22.15 -17.68 -29.28
C ALA A 180 22.16 -16.95 -30.65
N LEU A 181 22.69 -17.58 -31.70
CA LEU A 181 22.73 -17.00 -33.05
C LEU A 181 21.44 -17.25 -33.85
N GLY A 182 20.56 -18.14 -33.38
CA GLY A 182 19.37 -18.55 -34.11
C GLY A 182 18.15 -17.65 -33.90
N TYR A 183 17.02 -18.11 -34.45
CA TYR A 183 15.72 -17.48 -34.21
C TYR A 183 15.31 -17.55 -32.73
N SER A 184 14.96 -16.41 -32.15
CA SER A 184 14.35 -16.34 -30.82
C SER A 184 13.55 -15.05 -30.64
N ASN A 185 12.65 -15.00 -29.65
CA ASN A 185 11.96 -13.77 -29.27
C ASN A 185 12.82 -12.85 -28.37
N GLN A 186 14.12 -12.76 -28.66
CA GLN A 186 15.08 -11.93 -27.94
C GLN A 186 15.66 -10.84 -28.86
N GLY A 187 16.07 -9.73 -28.26
CA GLY A 187 16.68 -8.62 -28.99
C GLY A 187 16.84 -7.39 -28.12
N ALA A 188 17.40 -6.33 -28.70
CA ALA A 188 17.52 -5.05 -28.02
C ALA A 188 16.14 -4.36 -27.92
N ILE A 189 15.54 -4.37 -26.74
CA ILE A 189 14.18 -3.84 -26.51
C ILE A 189 14.11 -2.33 -26.26
N ASP A 190 15.24 -1.66 -26.05
CA ASP A 190 15.31 -0.21 -25.91
C ASP A 190 16.73 0.33 -26.14
N ALA A 191 16.85 1.64 -26.29
CA ALA A 191 18.13 2.34 -26.31
C ALA A 191 18.05 3.63 -25.49
N LYS A 192 19.09 3.91 -24.70
CA LYS A 192 19.21 5.13 -23.90
C LYS A 192 20.57 5.77 -24.15
N VAL A 193 20.61 7.06 -24.42
CA VAL A 193 21.85 7.82 -24.62
C VAL A 193 21.84 9.11 -23.80
N THR A 194 22.99 9.48 -23.27
CA THR A 194 23.18 10.75 -22.57
C THR A 194 24.51 11.37 -22.98
N SER A 195 24.62 12.69 -22.87
CA SER A 195 25.85 13.45 -22.96
C SER A 195 26.18 14.08 -21.61
N TYR A 196 27.38 14.64 -21.46
CA TYR A 196 27.73 15.41 -20.27
C TYR A 196 26.70 16.51 -19.93
N ILE A 197 26.16 17.20 -20.94
CA ILE A 197 25.18 18.28 -20.74
C ILE A 197 23.84 17.72 -20.24
N THR A 198 23.34 16.63 -20.85
CA THR A 198 22.08 16.03 -20.43
C THR A 198 22.22 15.31 -19.10
N PHE A 199 23.36 14.65 -18.83
CA PHE A 199 23.69 14.04 -17.55
C PHE A 199 23.65 15.07 -16.40
N LYS A 200 24.28 16.25 -16.58
CA LYS A 200 24.21 17.34 -15.58
C LYS A 200 22.79 17.82 -15.29
N ARG A 201 21.88 17.63 -16.23
CA ARG A 201 20.46 17.96 -16.09
C ARG A 201 19.61 16.76 -15.65
N LEU A 202 20.24 15.62 -15.35
CA LEU A 202 19.59 14.34 -15.06
C LEU A 202 18.61 13.90 -16.16
N LYS A 203 19.02 14.11 -17.42
CA LYS A 203 18.26 13.75 -18.62
C LYS A 203 19.04 12.75 -19.47
N PHE A 204 18.31 11.97 -20.25
CA PHE A 204 18.83 11.08 -21.29
C PHE A 204 17.77 10.98 -22.39
N LEU A 205 18.19 10.73 -23.62
CA LEU A 205 17.29 10.41 -24.73
C LEU A 205 17.04 8.91 -24.71
N ALA A 206 15.78 8.49 -24.75
CA ALA A 206 15.42 7.08 -24.74
C ALA A 206 14.41 6.76 -25.84
N VAL A 207 14.50 5.56 -26.38
CA VAL A 207 13.50 5.00 -27.30
C VAL A 207 13.21 3.58 -26.88
N SER A 208 11.91 3.28 -26.82
CA SER A 208 11.41 1.98 -26.43
C SER A 208 11.09 1.16 -27.68
N GLY A 209 11.38 -0.12 -27.63
CA GLY A 209 11.11 -1.08 -28.69
C GLY A 209 12.33 -1.42 -29.55
N PRO A 210 12.24 -2.56 -30.27
CA PRO A 210 13.29 -3.04 -31.15
C PRO A 210 13.69 -2.03 -32.24
N THR A 211 14.93 -2.12 -32.72
CA THR A 211 15.39 -1.24 -33.80
C THR A 211 14.66 -1.51 -35.11
N TRP A 212 14.49 -0.46 -35.89
CA TRP A 212 14.01 -0.53 -37.28
C TRP A 212 15.16 -0.80 -38.25
N GLY A 213 16.38 -0.96 -37.73
CA GLY A 213 17.61 -1.16 -38.48
C GLY A 213 18.24 0.13 -38.98
N THR A 214 19.46 -0.01 -39.48
CA THR A 214 20.16 1.06 -40.18
C THR A 214 19.35 1.43 -41.42
N GLY A 215 18.99 2.71 -41.59
CA GLY A 215 18.13 3.16 -42.69
C GLY A 215 16.63 2.79 -42.58
N GLY A 216 16.21 2.09 -41.52
CA GLY A 216 14.80 1.72 -41.31
C GLY A 216 14.33 0.46 -42.05
N HIS A 217 15.25 -0.29 -42.66
CA HIS A 217 14.94 -1.40 -43.57
C HIS A 217 14.43 -2.69 -42.89
N LEU A 218 14.54 -2.82 -41.57
CA LEU A 218 14.07 -4.01 -40.84
C LEU A 218 12.58 -3.94 -40.46
N GLY A 219 11.97 -2.76 -40.55
CA GLY A 219 10.60 -2.52 -40.12
C GLY A 219 10.39 -2.58 -38.60
N GLY A 220 9.22 -2.11 -38.16
CA GLY A 220 8.81 -2.16 -36.76
C GLY A 220 8.42 -3.57 -36.31
N PHE A 221 8.70 -3.89 -35.05
CA PHE A 221 8.20 -5.12 -34.43
C PHE A 221 6.72 -4.97 -34.05
N CYS A 222 5.90 -5.96 -34.41
CA CYS A 222 4.53 -6.09 -33.93
C CYS A 222 4.27 -7.52 -33.49
N TRP A 223 3.62 -7.73 -32.34
CA TRP A 223 3.29 -9.06 -31.82
C TRP A 223 2.46 -9.86 -32.82
N SER A 224 1.37 -9.25 -33.33
CA SER A 224 0.45 -9.82 -34.31
C SER A 224 1.11 -10.26 -35.63
N LYS A 225 2.22 -9.61 -36.00
CA LYS A 225 2.98 -9.89 -37.24
C LYS A 225 4.22 -10.74 -36.99
N SER A 226 4.59 -10.92 -35.73
CA SER A 226 5.73 -11.72 -35.34
C SER A 226 5.31 -13.18 -35.19
N ARG A 227 6.28 -14.08 -35.34
CA ARG A 227 6.10 -15.49 -34.98
C ARG A 227 6.00 -15.72 -33.45
N ALA A 228 6.08 -14.64 -32.65
CA ALA A 228 5.89 -14.64 -31.20
C ALA A 228 4.47 -14.21 -30.77
N ALA A 229 3.49 -14.17 -31.69
CA ALA A 229 2.10 -13.82 -31.38
C ALA A 229 1.48 -14.67 -30.26
N ASN A 230 1.93 -15.91 -30.09
CA ASN A 230 1.43 -16.83 -29.05
C ASN A 230 2.17 -16.70 -27.70
N VAL A 231 3.20 -15.85 -27.62
CA VAL A 231 3.87 -15.54 -26.34
C VAL A 231 2.97 -14.59 -25.55
N SER A 232 2.79 -14.79 -24.25
CA SER A 232 1.96 -13.88 -23.44
C SER A 232 2.56 -12.47 -23.40
N HIS A 233 1.77 -11.47 -23.78
CA HIS A 233 2.16 -10.05 -23.86
C HIS A 233 1.03 -9.10 -23.42
N LEU A 234 0.19 -9.53 -22.47
CA LEU A 234 -0.96 -8.77 -21.98
C LEU A 234 -0.53 -7.39 -21.43
N GLY A 235 -1.18 -6.33 -21.92
CA GLY A 235 -0.89 -4.95 -21.52
C GLY A 235 0.26 -4.28 -22.28
N LEU A 236 0.89 -4.96 -23.24
CA LEU A 236 1.85 -4.37 -24.18
C LEU A 236 1.13 -3.90 -25.47
N PRO A 237 1.59 -2.82 -26.12
CA PRO A 237 1.07 -2.44 -27.43
C PRO A 237 1.39 -3.51 -28.47
N ASP A 238 0.50 -3.73 -29.44
CA ASP A 238 0.74 -4.68 -30.53
C ASP A 238 2.03 -4.33 -31.29
N CYS A 239 2.15 -3.08 -31.76
CA CYS A 239 3.30 -2.59 -32.51
C CYS A 239 4.18 -1.63 -31.70
N TRP A 240 5.49 -1.84 -31.75
CA TRP A 240 6.50 -1.00 -31.09
C TRP A 240 7.05 0.05 -32.06
N ASN A 241 6.27 1.12 -32.24
CA ASN A 241 6.62 2.29 -33.07
C ASN A 241 6.76 3.55 -32.22
N PHE A 242 7.73 3.55 -31.30
CA PHE A 242 8.00 4.72 -30.48
C PHE A 242 9.14 5.55 -31.05
N LYS A 243 8.93 6.86 -31.11
CA LYS A 243 9.99 7.82 -31.42
C LYS A 243 10.87 8.04 -30.19
N PRO A 244 12.17 8.35 -30.36
CA PRO A 244 13.02 8.77 -29.26
C PRO A 244 12.41 9.96 -28.52
N LYS A 245 12.35 9.86 -27.19
CA LYS A 245 11.87 10.91 -26.30
C LYS A 245 12.98 11.29 -25.32
N LEU A 246 13.19 12.59 -25.19
CA LEU A 246 14.06 13.11 -24.14
C LEU A 246 13.35 12.87 -22.79
N HIS A 247 14.03 12.16 -21.89
CA HIS A 247 13.60 12.01 -20.51
C HIS A 247 13.52 13.40 -19.87
N ASN A 248 12.30 13.87 -19.70
CA ASN A 248 11.99 15.10 -18.99
C ASN A 248 11.42 14.73 -17.63
N ILE A 249 12.22 14.93 -16.59
CA ILE A 249 11.69 15.14 -15.26
C ILE A 249 10.99 16.50 -15.33
N ASN A 250 9.66 16.53 -15.47
CA ASN A 250 8.89 17.77 -15.32
C ASN A 250 9.04 18.29 -13.89
N ARG A 251 10.12 19.04 -13.64
CA ARG A 251 10.09 20.20 -12.77
C ARG A 251 9.29 21.25 -13.55
N THR A 252 8.14 21.68 -13.04
CA THR A 252 7.24 22.71 -13.61
C THR A 252 6.59 22.40 -14.98
N MET A 253 5.31 22.03 -14.98
CA MET A 253 4.35 22.67 -15.89
C MET A 253 3.73 23.85 -15.12
N LEU A 254 4.48 24.95 -15.11
CA LEU A 254 4.00 26.30 -14.84
C LEU A 254 4.71 27.19 -15.85
N SER A 255 4.07 27.41 -17.00
CA SER A 255 3.94 28.72 -17.65
C SER A 255 3.41 28.56 -19.08
N ILE A 256 2.24 29.15 -19.31
CA ILE A 256 1.77 29.74 -20.59
C ILE A 256 1.40 28.76 -21.71
N ARG A 257 0.09 28.50 -21.82
CA ARG A 257 -0.63 28.50 -23.10
C ARG A 257 -1.94 29.27 -22.94
N CYS A 258 -1.83 30.59 -22.84
CA CYS A 258 -2.85 31.47 -23.39
C CYS A 258 -2.57 31.59 -24.90
N ILE A 259 -3.65 31.73 -25.68
CA ILE A 259 -3.68 31.90 -27.14
C ILE A 259 -3.56 30.58 -27.92
N LEU A 260 -4.63 29.80 -27.88
CA LEU A 260 -5.33 29.27 -29.06
C LEU A 260 -6.65 28.64 -28.57
N LEU A 261 -7.56 29.55 -28.25
CA LEU A 261 -8.99 29.30 -28.13
C LEU A 261 -9.54 28.90 -29.50
N SER A 262 -10.59 28.07 -29.42
CA SER A 262 -11.69 27.91 -30.36
C SER A 262 -11.53 26.85 -31.44
N LEU A 263 -12.57 26.02 -31.54
CA LEU A 263 -12.76 24.87 -32.45
C LEU A 263 -12.11 23.57 -31.96
N LEU A 264 -12.78 22.93 -30.99
CA LEU A 264 -13.11 21.49 -30.99
C LEU A 264 -13.70 21.13 -29.61
N SER A 265 -14.83 21.77 -29.31
CA SER A 265 -15.84 21.18 -28.45
C SER A 265 -16.56 20.10 -29.26
N ILE A 266 -16.98 19.05 -28.55
CA ILE A 266 -17.80 17.91 -28.97
C ILE A 266 -16.97 16.70 -29.43
N TRP A 267 -17.17 15.62 -28.67
CA TRP A 267 -16.78 14.21 -28.84
C TRP A 267 -15.78 13.67 -27.81
N THR A 268 -16.40 12.98 -26.83
CA THR A 268 -15.91 11.96 -25.90
C THR A 268 -15.45 12.41 -24.51
N LEU A 269 -16.44 12.46 -23.60
CA LEU A 269 -16.28 11.91 -22.27
C LEU A 269 -15.75 10.47 -22.37
N GLN A 270 -14.54 10.23 -21.90
CA GLN A 270 -14.25 9.08 -21.06
C GLN A 270 -13.14 9.49 -20.08
N CYS A 271 -13.55 9.69 -18.84
CA CYS A 271 -12.72 10.02 -17.69
C CYS A 271 -11.64 8.95 -17.51
N SER A 272 -10.43 9.19 -18.02
CA SER A 272 -9.25 8.56 -17.46
C SER A 272 -8.90 9.34 -16.20
N ALA A 273 -9.28 8.78 -15.04
CA ALA A 273 -8.89 9.31 -13.74
C ALA A 273 -7.36 9.41 -13.69
N LEU A 274 -6.84 10.62 -13.88
CA LEU A 274 -5.42 10.89 -13.71
C LEU A 274 -5.07 10.52 -12.27
N ILE A 275 -4.18 9.57 -12.11
CA ILE A 275 -3.59 9.19 -10.83
C ILE A 275 -3.08 10.46 -10.12
N LYS A 276 -3.77 10.90 -9.07
CA LYS A 276 -3.28 11.96 -8.18
C LYS A 276 -2.20 11.35 -7.27
N ASN A 277 -0.93 11.56 -7.62
CA ASN A 277 0.23 11.16 -6.81
C ASN A 277 0.94 12.42 -6.33
N GLN A 278 0.75 12.76 -5.06
CA GLN A 278 1.21 14.01 -4.47
C GLN A 278 2.16 13.74 -3.29
N THR A 279 3.16 14.59 -3.12
CA THR A 279 4.06 14.56 -1.96
C THR A 279 4.30 15.97 -1.48
N LEU A 280 3.97 16.21 -0.22
CA LEU A 280 4.04 17.51 0.44
C LEU A 280 4.91 17.42 1.70
N LEU A 281 5.47 18.56 2.08
CA LEU A 281 6.26 18.77 3.29
C LEU A 281 5.57 19.81 4.15
N ALA A 282 5.48 19.58 5.45
CA ALA A 282 5.18 20.61 6.43
C ALA A 282 6.51 21.17 6.95
N VAL A 283 6.70 22.48 6.81
CA VAL A 283 7.93 23.18 7.18
C VAL A 283 7.59 24.28 8.18
N LYS A 284 8.22 24.23 9.35
CA LYS A 284 8.15 25.26 10.38
C LYS A 284 9.19 26.34 10.12
N LYS A 285 8.73 27.60 10.13
CA LYS A 285 9.55 28.81 9.95
C LYS A 285 9.91 29.44 11.29
N ASP A 286 10.88 30.37 11.26
CA ASP A 286 11.35 31.14 12.41
C ASP A 286 10.26 31.83 13.22
N ASN A 287 9.24 32.34 12.54
CA ASN A 287 8.11 33.01 13.17
C ASN A 287 7.07 32.04 13.74
N ASN A 288 7.48 30.80 14.06
CA ASN A 288 6.64 29.69 14.47
C ASN A 288 5.53 29.27 13.48
N ARG A 289 5.45 29.87 12.28
CA ARG A 289 4.43 29.51 11.29
C ARG A 289 4.78 28.21 10.58
N ILE A 290 3.82 27.30 10.49
CA ILE A 290 3.93 26.08 9.70
C ILE A 290 3.38 26.34 8.29
N THR A 291 4.09 25.91 7.26
CA THR A 291 3.66 26.05 5.87
C THR A 291 3.84 24.76 5.09
N ILE A 292 2.96 24.52 4.13
CA ILE A 292 3.05 23.40 3.21
C ILE A 292 3.97 23.77 2.04
N GLN A 293 4.92 22.89 1.75
CA GLN A 293 5.90 23.04 0.68
C GLN A 293 5.92 21.78 -0.22
N PRO A 294 6.25 21.91 -1.51
CA PRO A 294 6.38 20.76 -2.40
C PRO A 294 7.60 19.90 -2.03
N LYS A 295 7.61 18.63 -2.46
CA LYS A 295 8.70 17.67 -2.20
C LYS A 295 10.13 18.18 -2.46
N LEU A 296 10.32 19.05 -3.47
CA LEU A 296 11.64 19.55 -3.89
C LEU A 296 12.08 20.83 -3.17
N TYR A 297 11.33 21.27 -2.15
CA TYR A 297 11.64 22.47 -1.41
C TYR A 297 13.00 22.39 -0.70
N ILE A 298 13.81 23.44 -0.87
CA ILE A 298 15.10 23.59 -0.19
C ILE A 298 14.85 24.36 1.10
N VAL A 299 15.05 23.68 2.23
CA VAL A 299 14.87 24.23 3.58
C VAL A 299 15.87 25.36 3.81
N LYS A 300 15.40 26.52 4.23
CA LYS A 300 16.27 27.66 4.57
C LYS A 300 17.00 27.41 5.90
N PRO A 301 18.12 28.11 6.19
CA PRO A 301 18.98 27.83 7.35
C PRO A 301 18.29 27.79 8.71
N LYS A 302 17.11 28.41 8.86
CA LYS A 302 16.36 28.44 10.11
C LYS A 302 14.97 27.78 10.02
N GLU A 303 14.69 27.11 8.92
CA GLU A 303 13.46 26.33 8.74
C GLU A 303 13.69 24.86 9.14
N ILE A 304 12.64 24.19 9.60
CA ILE A 304 12.70 22.78 9.98
C ILE A 304 11.56 22.03 9.28
N ILE A 305 11.88 20.94 8.58
CA ILE A 305 10.86 19.98 8.12
C ILE A 305 10.34 19.25 9.35
N ILE A 306 9.05 19.42 9.64
CA ILE A 306 8.39 18.77 10.77
C ILE A 306 7.67 17.49 10.34
N ALA A 307 7.18 17.43 9.10
CA ALA A 307 6.52 16.26 8.54
C ALA A 307 6.60 16.21 7.01
N LYS A 308 6.41 15.01 6.46
CA LYS A 308 6.29 14.73 5.03
C LYS A 308 5.15 13.75 4.83
N ALA A 309 4.30 14.02 3.84
CA ALA A 309 3.22 13.12 3.47
C ALA A 309 3.26 12.80 1.98
N LYS A 310 2.80 11.59 1.65
CA LYS A 310 2.57 11.16 0.30
C LYS A 310 1.18 10.55 0.20
N TYR A 311 0.39 11.04 -0.74
CA TYR A 311 -0.93 10.51 -1.06
C TYR A 311 -0.94 10.01 -2.51
N VAL A 312 -1.49 8.82 -2.71
CA VAL A 312 -1.71 8.22 -4.03
C VAL A 312 -3.17 7.79 -4.13
N ASP A 313 -3.90 8.45 -5.00
CA ASP A 313 -5.28 8.08 -5.32
C ASP A 313 -5.29 6.87 -6.28
N ARG A 314 -5.96 5.81 -5.86
CA ARG A 314 -6.20 4.56 -6.59
C ARG A 314 -7.61 4.02 -6.32
N ILE A 315 -8.52 4.85 -5.82
CA ILE A 315 -9.87 4.42 -5.40
C ILE A 315 -10.61 3.78 -6.59
N ASN A 316 -10.63 4.43 -7.76
CA ASN A 316 -11.30 3.88 -8.95
C ASN A 316 -10.67 2.60 -9.51
N SER A 317 -9.42 2.29 -9.17
CA SER A 317 -8.70 1.12 -9.70
C SER A 317 -8.56 -0.04 -8.72
N THR A 318 -8.64 0.24 -7.41
CA THR A 318 -8.35 -0.73 -6.35
C THR A 318 -9.32 -0.65 -5.17
N GLY A 319 -10.21 0.34 -5.15
CA GLY A 319 -11.07 0.68 -4.01
C GLY A 319 -10.33 1.32 -2.83
N TRP A 320 -9.04 1.66 -2.97
CA TRP A 320 -8.21 2.24 -1.90
C TRP A 320 -7.47 3.49 -2.37
N GLY A 321 -7.48 4.54 -1.54
CA GLY A 321 -6.43 5.56 -1.50
C GLY A 321 -5.25 5.08 -0.64
N TYR A 322 -4.07 5.65 -0.84
CA TYR A 322 -2.87 5.30 -0.06
C TYR A 322 -2.22 6.55 0.50
N LEU A 323 -2.22 6.67 1.84
CA LEU A 323 -1.58 7.77 2.55
C LEU A 323 -0.39 7.25 3.36
N GLU A 324 0.69 8.01 3.37
CA GLU A 324 1.83 7.77 4.24
C GLU A 324 2.34 9.10 4.78
N ILE A 325 2.48 9.20 6.10
CA ILE A 325 2.96 10.38 6.81
C ILE A 325 4.17 10.00 7.65
N ARG A 326 5.25 10.78 7.55
CA ARG A 326 6.46 10.64 8.36
C ARG A 326 6.79 11.97 9.02
N THR A 327 6.94 12.00 10.33
CA THR A 327 7.35 13.21 11.07
C THR A 327 8.84 13.18 11.41
N SER A 328 9.37 14.34 11.79
CA SER A 328 10.78 14.53 12.14
C SER A 328 10.95 14.58 13.65
N GLN A 329 11.79 13.69 14.20
CA GLN A 329 12.14 13.68 15.63
C GLN A 329 12.85 14.97 16.10
N LYS A 330 13.41 15.75 15.17
CA LYS A 330 14.01 17.06 15.47
C LYS A 330 12.98 18.13 15.81
N ALA A 331 11.71 17.92 15.46
CA ALA A 331 10.62 18.83 15.76
C ALA A 331 9.99 18.53 17.11
N ARG A 332 9.31 19.53 17.70
CA ARG A 332 8.49 19.31 18.90
C ARG A 332 7.28 18.47 18.53
N ASP A 333 6.84 17.58 19.41
CA ASP A 333 5.80 16.60 19.08
C ASP A 333 4.45 17.27 18.75
N GLU A 334 4.12 18.39 19.39
CA GLU A 334 2.94 19.20 19.03
C GLU A 334 3.02 19.73 17.58
N ASP A 335 4.21 20.19 17.15
CA ASP A 335 4.42 20.62 15.77
C ASP A 335 4.33 19.39 14.84
N GLN A 336 4.88 18.25 15.23
CA GLN A 336 4.78 17.00 14.47
C GLN A 336 3.32 16.56 14.29
N ALA A 337 2.52 16.58 15.35
CA ALA A 337 1.11 16.19 15.36
C ALA A 337 0.26 17.11 14.49
N TYR A 338 0.37 18.41 14.71
CA TYR A 338 -0.27 19.40 13.85
C TYR A 338 0.16 19.23 12.38
N GLY A 339 1.46 19.08 12.12
CA GLY A 339 1.99 18.90 10.77
C GLY A 339 1.49 17.61 10.08
N ALA A 340 1.30 16.53 10.84
CA ALA A 340 0.73 15.28 10.32
C ALA A 340 -0.73 15.47 9.88
N GLY A 341 -1.57 16.04 10.74
CA GLY A 341 -2.95 16.38 10.40
C GLY A 341 -3.03 17.36 9.24
N TYR A 342 -2.20 18.41 9.26
CA TYR A 342 -2.20 19.46 8.25
C TYR A 342 -1.91 18.93 6.85
N LEU A 343 -0.96 18.01 6.74
CA LEU A 343 -0.66 17.33 5.49
C LEU A 343 -1.78 16.39 5.03
N GLU A 344 -2.39 15.64 5.95
CA GLU A 344 -3.51 14.75 5.63
C GLU A 344 -4.72 15.53 5.11
N GLY A 345 -5.15 16.53 5.87
CA GLY A 345 -6.27 17.39 5.53
C GLY A 345 -6.04 18.06 4.19
N THR A 346 -4.82 18.56 3.92
CA THR A 346 -4.52 19.18 2.62
C THR A 346 -4.54 18.18 1.46
N LEU A 347 -4.01 16.97 1.65
CA LEU A 347 -3.90 15.98 0.56
C LEU A 347 -5.21 15.28 0.23
N THR A 348 -6.16 15.28 1.17
CA THR A 348 -7.39 14.48 1.08
C THR A 348 -8.67 15.30 1.23
N ALA A 349 -8.59 16.64 1.25
CA ALA A 349 -9.70 17.56 1.55
C ALA A 349 -11.02 17.23 0.83
N ASP A 350 -11.01 17.10 -0.49
CA ASP A 350 -12.24 16.81 -1.25
C ASP A 350 -12.83 15.42 -0.91
N LEU A 351 -11.97 14.45 -0.59
CA LEU A 351 -12.41 13.13 -0.13
C LEU A 351 -12.94 13.17 1.31
N ILE A 352 -12.40 14.03 2.17
CA ILE A 352 -12.93 14.28 3.52
C ILE A 352 -14.36 14.80 3.41
N TYR A 353 -14.60 15.80 2.56
CA TYR A 353 -15.95 16.31 2.32
C TYR A 353 -16.86 15.21 1.77
N SER A 354 -16.39 14.45 0.78
CA SER A 354 -17.19 13.36 0.19
C SER A 354 -17.57 12.30 1.23
N TYR A 355 -16.63 11.92 2.11
CA TYR A 355 -16.91 10.98 3.20
C TYR A 355 -17.90 11.55 4.21
N TRP A 356 -17.66 12.77 4.71
CA TRP A 356 -18.59 13.46 5.62
C TRP A 356 -19.99 13.62 5.03
N PHE A 357 -20.10 13.93 3.74
CA PHE A 357 -21.37 14.08 3.04
C PHE A 357 -22.13 12.75 2.96
N ASN A 358 -21.40 11.64 2.81
CA ASN A 358 -22.00 10.30 2.73
C ASN A 358 -22.44 9.78 4.10
N THR A 359 -21.73 10.11 5.17
CA THR A 359 -21.89 9.43 6.48
C THR A 359 -22.41 10.31 7.60
N ALA A 360 -22.02 11.59 7.65
CA ALA A 360 -22.21 12.45 8.83
C ALA A 360 -23.21 13.59 8.60
N LYS A 361 -23.34 14.08 7.35
CA LYS A 361 -24.15 15.26 7.01
C LYS A 361 -25.57 15.20 7.57
N ASP A 362 -26.23 14.07 7.39
CA ASP A 362 -27.64 13.91 7.73
C ASP A 362 -27.88 13.30 9.12
N TYR A 363 -26.82 13.10 9.91
CA TYR A 363 -26.90 12.47 11.24
C TYR A 363 -27.86 13.22 12.18
N CYS A 364 -27.91 14.55 12.08
CA CYS A 364 -28.76 15.41 12.91
C CYS A 364 -30.00 15.97 12.21
N SER A 365 -30.35 15.48 11.01
CA SER A 365 -31.44 16.05 10.23
C SER A 365 -32.82 15.75 10.80
N ASP A 366 -33.02 14.55 11.38
CA ASP A 366 -34.34 14.07 11.83
C ASP A 366 -34.45 13.93 13.37
N GLN A 367 -33.41 14.29 14.13
CA GLN A 367 -33.30 14.07 15.58
C GLN A 367 -32.81 15.32 16.33
N SER A 368 -33.52 16.44 16.18
CA SER A 368 -33.02 17.75 16.66
C SER A 368 -32.75 17.78 18.18
N GLU A 369 -33.59 17.15 19.00
CA GLU A 369 -33.45 17.16 20.47
C GLU A 369 -32.26 16.32 20.95
N VAL A 370 -32.12 15.08 20.46
CA VAL A 370 -30.97 14.22 20.77
C VAL A 370 -29.67 14.85 20.27
N CYS A 371 -29.69 15.52 19.11
CA CYS A 371 -28.51 16.21 18.61
C CYS A 371 -28.09 17.44 19.41
N GLU A 372 -29.01 18.16 20.05
CA GLU A 372 -28.64 19.20 21.00
C GLU A 372 -27.95 18.60 22.24
N GLN A 373 -28.48 17.49 22.77
CA GLN A 373 -27.86 16.78 23.89
C GLN A 373 -26.49 16.19 23.53
N LEU A 374 -26.32 15.64 22.33
CA LEU A 374 -25.04 15.16 21.83
C LEU A 374 -24.02 16.29 21.72
N LYS A 375 -24.43 17.47 21.21
CA LYS A 375 -23.54 18.64 21.15
C LYS A 375 -23.10 19.09 22.54
N ASP A 376 -24.00 19.10 23.52
CA ASP A 376 -23.66 19.42 24.91
C ASP A 376 -22.71 18.38 25.51
N TYR A 377 -22.99 17.08 25.31
CA TYR A 377 -22.14 15.98 25.74
C TYR A 377 -20.72 16.11 25.17
N MET A 378 -20.61 16.27 23.85
CA MET A 378 -19.35 16.34 23.13
C MET A 378 -18.54 17.58 23.53
N THR A 379 -19.21 18.71 23.77
CA THR A 379 -18.59 19.95 24.26
C THR A 379 -18.06 19.77 25.67
N THR A 380 -18.90 19.27 26.58
CA THR A 380 -18.53 19.00 27.98
C THR A 380 -17.37 18.02 28.08
N ASN A 381 -17.38 16.95 27.28
CA ASN A 381 -16.30 15.97 27.23
C ASN A 381 -14.98 16.58 26.74
N LYS A 382 -15.03 17.34 25.64
CA LYS A 382 -13.88 18.04 25.07
C LYS A 382 -13.27 19.03 26.07
N ASP A 383 -14.11 19.79 26.76
CA ASP A 383 -13.65 20.76 27.77
C ASP A 383 -13.03 20.08 28.99
N TRP A 384 -13.60 18.96 29.44
CA TRP A 384 -13.00 18.15 30.49
C TRP A 384 -11.64 17.59 30.06
N ILE A 385 -11.52 17.00 28.88
CA ILE A 385 -10.23 16.50 28.36
C ILE A 385 -9.21 17.64 28.25
N LYS A 386 -9.63 18.81 27.77
CA LYS A 386 -8.77 19.99 27.68
C LYS A 386 -8.29 20.46 29.06
N SER A 387 -9.12 20.37 30.10
CA SER A 387 -8.72 20.69 31.47
C SER A 387 -7.59 19.79 31.99
N LYS A 388 -7.43 18.59 31.41
CA LYS A 388 -6.40 17.59 31.72
C LYS A 388 -5.12 17.73 30.90
N SER A 389 -5.10 18.59 29.89
CA SER A 389 -4.00 18.72 28.92
C SER A 389 -2.64 19.16 29.48
N ASN A 390 -2.61 19.74 30.69
CA ASN A 390 -1.38 20.16 31.37
C ASN A 390 -0.76 19.06 32.27
N GLU A 391 -1.41 17.90 32.40
CA GLU A 391 -0.88 16.80 33.20
C GLU A 391 0.40 16.23 32.57
N SER A 392 1.39 15.93 33.41
CA SER A 392 2.69 15.42 32.95
C SER A 392 2.67 13.92 32.59
N ASP A 393 1.54 13.25 32.82
CA ASP A 393 1.32 11.85 32.53
C ASP A 393 1.50 11.56 31.01
N PRO A 394 2.28 10.53 30.63
CA PRO A 394 2.36 10.04 29.25
C PRO A 394 1.00 9.89 28.56
N TYR A 395 -0.03 9.41 29.25
CA TYR A 395 -1.37 9.19 28.73
C TYR A 395 -2.01 10.49 28.24
N TRP A 396 -2.11 11.50 29.11
CA TRP A 396 -2.65 12.81 28.78
C TRP A 396 -1.82 13.55 27.72
N TYR A 397 -0.50 13.36 27.74
CA TYR A 397 0.35 13.91 26.68
C TYR A 397 -0.01 13.36 25.30
N GLN A 398 -0.19 12.03 25.17
CA GLN A 398 -0.59 11.43 23.89
C GLN A 398 -1.99 11.82 23.45
N ILE A 399 -2.92 12.03 24.39
CA ILE A 399 -4.25 12.59 24.10
C ILE A 399 -4.12 13.99 23.53
N GLY A 400 -3.33 14.86 24.17
CA GLY A 400 -3.06 16.21 23.67
C GLY A 400 -2.52 16.21 22.24
N LEU A 401 -1.61 15.27 21.91
CA LEU A 401 -1.10 15.10 20.55
C LEU A 401 -2.17 14.60 19.57
N TYR A 402 -3.12 13.78 20.01
CA TYR A 402 -4.27 13.36 19.18
C TYR A 402 -5.12 14.56 18.75
N TYR A 403 -5.57 15.37 19.72
CA TYR A 403 -6.34 16.59 19.43
C TYR A 403 -5.52 17.61 18.63
N LYS A 404 -4.20 17.68 18.87
CA LYS A 404 -3.33 18.55 18.08
C LYS A 404 -3.22 18.12 16.61
N GLN A 405 -3.33 16.82 16.34
CA GLN A 405 -3.42 16.30 14.99
C GLN A 405 -4.78 16.63 14.34
N LEU A 406 -5.88 16.66 15.10
CA LEU A 406 -7.18 17.15 14.61
C LEU A 406 -7.15 18.64 14.25
N ASP A 407 -6.51 19.49 15.06
CA ASP A 407 -6.29 20.91 14.70
C ASP A 407 -5.62 21.04 13.33
N GLY A 408 -4.56 20.25 13.13
CA GLY A 408 -3.86 20.19 11.85
C GLY A 408 -4.78 19.73 10.73
N LEU A 409 -5.55 18.65 10.95
CA LEU A 409 -6.49 18.11 9.97
C LEU A 409 -7.49 19.17 9.50
N TYR A 410 -8.09 19.90 10.44
CA TYR A 410 -9.02 20.99 10.16
C TYR A 410 -8.39 22.10 9.31
N ASP A 411 -7.26 22.66 9.74
CA ASP A 411 -6.56 23.69 8.98
C ASP A 411 -6.13 23.17 7.59
N GLY A 412 -5.80 21.87 7.53
CA GLY A 412 -5.38 21.17 6.32
C GLY A 412 -6.51 21.05 5.32
N TYR A 413 -7.69 20.67 5.81
CA TYR A 413 -8.93 20.60 5.04
C TYR A 413 -9.25 21.97 4.44
N MET A 414 -9.33 23.01 5.28
CA MET A 414 -9.64 24.38 4.86
C MET A 414 -8.66 24.89 3.81
N ARG A 415 -7.39 24.48 3.92
CA ARG A 415 -6.35 24.83 2.95
C ARG A 415 -6.44 24.05 1.63
N GLY A 416 -6.76 22.76 1.69
CA GLY A 416 -6.61 21.82 0.59
C GLY A 416 -7.85 21.64 -0.26
N LYS A 417 -9.02 22.02 0.26
CA LYS A 417 -10.30 21.85 -0.42
C LYS A 417 -10.34 22.63 -1.73
N SER A 418 -11.00 22.05 -2.73
CA SER A 418 -11.27 22.72 -3.99
C SER A 418 -12.18 23.95 -3.76
N PRO A 419 -12.15 24.96 -4.66
CA PRO A 419 -12.96 26.17 -4.49
C PRO A 419 -14.46 25.92 -4.28
N ASP A 420 -14.99 24.89 -4.94
CA ASP A 420 -16.41 24.52 -4.87
C ASP A 420 -16.73 23.54 -3.72
N THR A 421 -15.72 23.07 -2.99
CA THR A 421 -15.91 22.17 -1.84
C THR A 421 -16.28 22.99 -0.60
N PRO A 422 -17.43 22.72 0.05
CA PRO A 422 -17.90 23.50 1.19
C PRO A 422 -16.96 23.53 2.39
N ASP A 423 -17.15 24.50 3.27
CA ASP A 423 -16.42 24.57 4.54
C ASP A 423 -17.01 23.52 5.51
N LEU A 424 -16.13 22.85 6.24
CA LEU A 424 -16.48 22.03 7.40
C LEU A 424 -15.90 22.71 8.62
N THR A 425 -16.56 22.60 9.76
CA THR A 425 -16.06 23.08 11.04
C THR A 425 -15.06 22.08 11.64
N TRP A 426 -14.35 22.50 12.69
CA TRP A 426 -13.50 21.57 13.45
C TRP A 426 -14.34 20.46 14.09
N ASP A 427 -15.53 20.81 14.60
CA ASP A 427 -16.44 19.84 15.22
C ASP A 427 -16.96 18.83 14.20
N ASP A 428 -17.22 19.22 12.94
CA ASP A 428 -17.59 18.26 11.88
C ASP A 428 -16.54 17.16 11.69
N LEU A 429 -15.25 17.51 11.75
CA LEU A 429 -14.15 16.54 11.62
C LEU A 429 -13.96 15.72 12.90
N TYR A 430 -14.22 16.30 14.07
CA TYR A 430 -14.20 15.58 15.34
C TYR A 430 -15.31 14.52 15.38
N TRP A 431 -16.54 14.91 15.01
CA TRP A 431 -17.69 14.02 14.90
C TRP A 431 -17.47 12.93 13.85
N LEU A 432 -16.83 13.26 12.72
CA LEU A 432 -16.44 12.29 11.70
C LEU A 432 -15.54 11.16 12.26
N ASN A 433 -14.70 11.45 13.24
CA ASN A 433 -13.85 10.46 13.90
C ASN A 433 -14.57 9.67 15.00
N ALA A 434 -15.69 10.20 15.51
CA ALA A 434 -16.47 9.66 16.61
C ALA A 434 -17.76 8.93 16.14
N LEU A 435 -17.97 8.75 14.83
CA LEU A 435 -19.22 8.24 14.27
C LEU A 435 -19.74 6.97 14.96
N ASP A 436 -18.84 6.03 15.26
CA ASP A 436 -19.20 4.77 15.90
C ASP A 436 -19.54 4.93 17.39
N ASP A 437 -18.94 5.90 18.09
CA ASP A 437 -19.32 6.27 19.45
C ASP A 437 -20.67 7.01 19.49
N LEU A 438 -20.97 7.84 18.47
CA LEU A 438 -22.18 8.66 18.44
C LEU A 438 -23.45 7.80 18.55
N GLY A 439 -23.47 6.62 17.93
CA GLY A 439 -24.60 5.70 18.07
C GLY A 439 -24.89 5.35 19.53
N ASP A 440 -23.86 4.96 20.30
CA ASP A 440 -23.96 4.62 21.73
C ASP A 440 -24.33 5.83 22.58
N LEU A 441 -23.78 7.00 22.25
CA LEU A 441 -24.15 8.25 22.91
C LEU A 441 -25.62 8.62 22.70
N SER A 442 -26.15 8.48 21.48
CA SER A 442 -27.56 8.78 21.17
C SER A 442 -28.51 7.96 22.04
N VAL A 443 -28.26 6.66 22.17
CA VAL A 443 -29.09 5.77 23.02
C VAL A 443 -28.89 6.05 24.51
N ALA A 444 -27.68 6.44 24.91
CA ALA A 444 -27.41 6.76 26.31
C ALA A 444 -28.07 8.07 26.77
N LEU A 445 -28.19 9.04 25.86
CA LEU A 445 -28.84 10.33 26.09
C LEU A 445 -30.37 10.22 25.98
N ASP A 446 -30.86 9.53 24.95
CA ASP A 446 -32.27 9.21 24.78
C ASP A 446 -32.47 7.70 24.48
N PRO A 447 -32.94 6.90 25.45
CA PRO A 447 -33.25 5.49 25.23
C PRO A 447 -34.27 5.22 24.12
N SER A 448 -35.07 6.20 23.71
CA SER A 448 -36.01 6.07 22.59
C SER A 448 -35.29 5.79 21.26
N GLU A 449 -34.03 6.23 21.14
CA GLU A 449 -33.16 6.01 19.98
C GLU A 449 -32.81 4.53 19.76
N SER A 450 -32.96 3.69 20.78
CA SER A 450 -32.83 2.23 20.63
C SER A 450 -33.76 1.65 19.56
N ARG A 451 -34.86 2.34 19.22
CA ARG A 451 -35.81 1.94 18.16
C ARG A 451 -35.27 2.15 16.74
N HIS A 452 -34.35 3.09 16.56
CA HIS A 452 -33.68 3.36 15.29
C HIS A 452 -32.52 2.39 15.02
N ARG A 453 -31.99 1.74 16.07
CA ARG A 453 -31.03 0.66 15.91
C ARG A 453 -31.68 -0.58 15.34
N VAL A 454 -30.93 -1.27 14.49
CA VAL A 454 -31.25 -2.63 14.04
C VAL A 454 -30.61 -3.60 15.03
N PRO A 455 -31.38 -4.32 15.86
CA PRO A 455 -30.80 -5.29 16.78
C PRO A 455 -30.04 -6.35 16.01
N GLY A 456 -28.81 -6.60 16.43
CA GLY A 456 -27.92 -7.52 15.74
C GLY A 456 -27.43 -7.00 14.40
N SER A 457 -27.36 -5.68 14.15
CA SER A 457 -26.88 -5.14 12.87
C SER A 457 -25.54 -5.75 12.44
N GLY A 458 -24.71 -6.16 13.41
CA GLY A 458 -23.42 -6.81 13.23
C GLY A 458 -22.41 -5.85 12.61
N SER A 459 -21.21 -5.75 13.15
CA SER A 459 -20.24 -4.76 12.66
C SER A 459 -19.02 -5.37 12.01
N CYS A 460 -18.59 -6.58 12.35
CA CYS A 460 -17.30 -7.09 11.84
C CYS A 460 -17.19 -8.62 11.92
N SER A 461 -16.19 -9.19 11.23
CA SER A 461 -15.73 -10.56 11.47
C SER A 461 -14.21 -10.60 11.48
N ALA A 462 -13.62 -11.24 12.48
CA ALA A 462 -12.17 -11.38 12.61
C ALA A 462 -11.75 -12.84 12.86
N LEU A 463 -10.56 -13.19 12.38
CA LEU A 463 -9.98 -14.51 12.56
C LEU A 463 -8.46 -14.41 12.76
N ILE A 464 -7.99 -15.02 13.83
CA ILE A 464 -6.57 -15.28 14.11
C ILE A 464 -6.37 -16.78 13.92
N LYS A 465 -5.42 -17.18 13.07
CA LYS A 465 -5.16 -18.57 12.74
C LYS A 465 -3.69 -18.91 12.94
N LEU A 466 -3.41 -19.88 13.80
CA LEU A 466 -2.11 -20.53 13.92
C LEU A 466 -2.02 -21.66 12.87
N LEU A 467 -1.04 -21.58 11.97
CA LEU A 467 -0.86 -22.59 10.94
C LEU A 467 -0.21 -23.87 11.50
N PRO A 468 -0.45 -25.04 10.87
CA PRO A 468 0.15 -26.30 11.29
C PRO A 468 1.68 -26.22 11.41
N GLY A 469 2.24 -26.76 12.50
CA GLY A 469 3.67 -26.71 12.79
C GLY A 469 4.18 -25.31 13.12
N ASN A 470 3.32 -24.40 13.58
CA ASN A 470 3.63 -23.01 13.92
C ASN A 470 4.32 -22.25 12.77
N LYS A 471 4.02 -22.61 11.52
CA LYS A 471 4.66 -22.01 10.33
C LYS A 471 4.36 -20.51 10.21
N ASP A 472 3.18 -20.09 10.65
CA ASP A 472 2.77 -18.70 10.64
C ASP A 472 1.62 -18.46 11.63
N ILE A 473 1.43 -17.19 11.99
CA ILE A 473 0.17 -16.69 12.57
C ILE A 473 -0.43 -15.74 11.53
N LEU A 474 -1.61 -16.08 11.04
CA LEU A 474 -2.38 -15.24 10.13
C LEU A 474 -3.44 -14.47 10.92
N VAL A 475 -3.57 -13.18 10.63
CA VAL A 475 -4.56 -12.31 11.26
C VAL A 475 -5.39 -11.63 10.18
N SER A 476 -6.71 -11.71 10.28
CA SER A 476 -7.63 -11.12 9.32
C SER A 476 -8.82 -10.46 9.97
N HIS A 477 -9.29 -9.38 9.33
CA HIS A 477 -10.46 -8.61 9.73
C HIS A 477 -11.32 -8.25 8.50
N VAL A 478 -12.63 -8.29 8.65
CA VAL A 478 -13.66 -7.95 7.66
C VAL A 478 -14.59 -6.94 8.31
N THR A 479 -14.57 -5.69 7.85
CA THR A 479 -15.47 -4.66 8.37
C THR A 479 -16.83 -4.81 7.71
N TRP A 480 -17.90 -4.75 8.51
CA TRP A 480 -19.28 -4.63 8.06
C TRP A 480 -19.78 -3.24 8.42
N SER A 481 -20.36 -2.56 7.44
CA SER A 481 -20.89 -1.21 7.66
C SER A 481 -21.89 -0.89 6.55
N GLY A 482 -22.47 0.30 6.63
CA GLY A 482 -23.21 0.90 5.53
C GLY A 482 -22.31 1.08 4.31
N TYR A 483 -22.82 0.80 3.11
CA TYR A 483 -22.04 0.89 1.87
C TYR A 483 -21.60 2.33 1.54
N GLU A 484 -22.26 3.35 2.08
CA GLU A 484 -21.86 4.77 2.03
C GLU A 484 -20.47 5.05 2.62
N THR A 485 -19.94 4.15 3.46
CA THR A 485 -18.60 4.25 4.08
C THR A 485 -17.44 3.79 3.17
N MET A 486 -17.71 3.25 1.97
CA MET A 486 -16.71 2.60 1.11
C MET A 486 -15.72 3.53 0.38
N LEU A 487 -15.59 4.78 0.81
CA LEU A 487 -14.44 5.63 0.49
C LEU A 487 -13.29 5.31 1.46
N ARG A 488 -12.28 4.57 1.00
CA ARG A 488 -11.27 3.97 1.88
C ARG A 488 -9.85 4.45 1.61
N ILE A 489 -9.05 4.59 2.68
CA ILE A 489 -7.62 4.94 2.60
C ILE A 489 -6.80 3.99 3.47
N GLN A 490 -5.79 3.32 2.88
CA GLN A 490 -4.77 2.62 3.66
C GLN A 490 -3.69 3.60 4.13
N LYS A 491 -3.62 3.81 5.44
CA LYS A 491 -2.73 4.79 6.07
C LYS A 491 -1.49 4.12 6.65
N ARG A 492 -0.38 4.84 6.62
CA ARG A 492 0.80 4.53 7.42
C ARG A 492 1.31 5.81 8.08
N TYR A 493 1.45 5.76 9.39
CA TYR A 493 1.91 6.86 10.22
C TYR A 493 3.23 6.46 10.86
N SER A 494 4.32 7.12 10.47
CA SER A 494 5.62 7.06 11.15
C SER A 494 5.83 8.36 11.93
N LEU A 495 5.26 8.41 13.14
CA LEU A 495 5.21 9.57 14.02
C LEU A 495 6.27 9.45 15.12
N ARG A 496 7.25 10.35 15.10
CA ARG A 496 8.39 10.38 16.04
C ARG A 496 8.05 11.12 17.33
N TYR A 497 6.90 10.80 17.92
CA TYR A 497 6.48 11.35 19.21
C TYR A 497 7.29 10.72 20.35
N ARG A 498 7.59 11.52 21.35
CA ARG A 498 8.11 11.07 22.65
C ARG A 498 6.97 10.50 23.48
N LYS A 499 7.33 9.67 24.48
CA LYS A 499 6.38 9.06 25.41
C LYS A 499 5.60 10.10 26.22
N SER A 500 6.29 11.14 26.70
CA SER A 500 5.73 12.26 27.46
C SER A 500 6.51 13.54 27.15
N LYS A 501 6.01 14.69 27.61
CA LYS A 501 6.64 16.00 27.46
C LYS A 501 8.10 16.05 27.95
N THR A 502 8.43 15.27 28.98
CA THR A 502 9.75 15.24 29.63
C THR A 502 10.60 14.04 29.24
N SER A 503 10.07 13.10 28.47
CA SER A 503 10.78 11.87 28.09
C SER A 503 11.54 12.05 26.78
N ASP A 504 12.81 11.66 26.74
CA ASP A 504 13.57 11.58 25.47
C ASP A 504 13.31 10.28 24.68
N LYS A 505 12.61 9.31 25.29
CA LYS A 505 12.24 8.04 24.64
C LYS A 505 11.04 8.24 23.73
N LEU A 506 11.12 7.69 22.52
CA LEU A 506 9.99 7.58 21.59
C LEU A 506 8.93 6.62 22.13
N ILE A 507 7.69 6.84 21.71
CA ILE A 507 6.61 5.86 21.86
C ILE A 507 6.96 4.54 21.13
N ARG A 508 6.41 3.41 21.56
CA ARG A 508 6.72 2.10 20.95
C ARG A 508 6.00 1.91 19.61
N GLY A 509 4.76 2.39 19.50
CA GLY A 509 4.00 2.46 18.25
C GLY A 509 4.32 3.69 17.40
N PHE A 510 5.60 4.02 17.23
CA PHE A 510 6.03 5.20 16.44
C PHE A 510 5.82 5.02 14.93
N ASP A 511 5.56 3.80 14.47
CA ASP A 511 5.27 3.45 13.08
C ASP A 511 4.12 2.43 13.05
N MET A 512 3.04 2.73 12.33
CA MET A 512 1.87 1.87 12.22
C MET A 512 1.21 1.97 10.84
N SER A 513 0.70 0.85 10.34
CA SER A 513 -0.13 0.78 9.12
C SER A 513 -1.52 0.27 9.47
N PHE A 514 -2.56 0.89 8.92
CA PHE A 514 -3.95 0.55 9.22
C PHE A 514 -4.88 0.89 8.04
N SER A 515 -6.01 0.21 7.95
CA SER A 515 -7.13 0.60 7.08
C SER A 515 -7.90 1.76 7.71
N SER A 516 -8.49 2.65 6.92
CA SER A 516 -9.12 3.88 7.41
C SER A 516 -9.97 4.51 6.31
N PHE A 517 -10.48 5.70 6.56
CA PHE A 517 -11.32 6.52 5.70
C PHE A 517 -10.78 7.97 5.60
N PRO A 518 -11.21 8.79 4.63
CA PRO A 518 -10.83 10.20 4.55
C PRO A 518 -11.20 10.98 5.83
N GLY A 519 -10.23 11.64 6.46
CA GLY A 519 -10.46 12.47 7.65
C GLY A 519 -10.41 11.71 8.98
N GLY A 520 -10.45 10.37 8.96
CA GLY A 520 -10.25 9.55 10.16
C GLY A 520 -8.77 9.47 10.54
N ILE A 521 -8.31 10.09 11.63
CA ILE A 521 -6.90 9.92 12.07
C ILE A 521 -6.69 8.65 12.92
N GLN A 522 -7.64 7.72 12.77
CA GLN A 522 -7.80 6.40 13.38
C GLN A 522 -8.36 5.44 12.30
N SER A 523 -8.55 4.15 12.59
CA SER A 523 -9.01 3.15 11.62
C SER A 523 -10.54 3.16 11.43
N GLY A 524 -11.31 2.96 12.50
CA GLY A 524 -12.78 2.84 12.52
C GLY A 524 -13.26 1.54 11.89
N ASP A 525 -12.34 0.57 11.74
CA ASP A 525 -12.65 -0.73 11.15
C ASP A 525 -12.87 -1.80 12.22
N ASP A 526 -11.95 -2.08 13.15
CA ASP A 526 -10.56 -1.60 13.32
C ASP A 526 -9.47 -2.62 12.95
N PHE A 527 -8.36 -2.19 12.32
CA PHE A 527 -7.22 -3.06 12.01
C PHE A 527 -5.88 -2.32 11.93
N TYR A 528 -4.95 -2.62 12.84
CA TYR A 528 -3.64 -1.97 12.94
C TYR A 528 -2.47 -2.96 12.98
N LEU A 529 -1.39 -2.62 12.28
CA LEU A 529 -0.08 -3.25 12.39
C LEU A 529 0.90 -2.24 12.98
N ILE A 530 1.55 -2.56 14.10
CA ILE A 530 2.26 -1.57 14.92
C ILE A 530 3.70 -2.00 15.16
N SER A 531 4.64 -1.05 15.03
CA SER A 531 6.08 -1.24 15.26
C SER A 531 6.48 -1.69 16.67
N SER A 532 5.56 -1.66 17.63
CA SER A 532 5.75 -2.30 18.94
C SER A 532 5.91 -3.82 18.84
N GLY A 533 5.44 -4.42 17.75
CA GLY A 533 5.30 -5.87 17.59
C GLY A 533 3.85 -6.34 17.69
N LEU A 534 2.91 -5.40 17.89
CA LEU A 534 1.50 -5.71 18.09
C LEU A 534 0.70 -5.54 16.79
N THR A 535 -0.28 -6.42 16.60
CA THR A 535 -1.44 -6.20 15.75
C THR A 535 -2.67 -6.08 16.63
N THR A 536 -3.50 -5.06 16.40
CA THR A 536 -4.73 -4.81 17.14
C THR A 536 -5.90 -4.69 16.18
N MET A 537 -7.03 -5.28 16.54
CA MET A 537 -8.29 -5.25 15.79
C MET A 537 -9.44 -5.56 16.74
N GLU A 538 -10.68 -5.23 16.37
CA GLU A 538 -11.85 -5.59 17.18
C GLU A 538 -12.99 -6.18 16.35
N THR A 539 -14.04 -6.63 17.03
CA THR A 539 -15.39 -6.62 16.46
C THR A 539 -16.37 -6.05 17.50
N THR A 540 -17.29 -5.20 17.06
CA THR A 540 -18.24 -4.53 17.96
C THR A 540 -19.20 -5.49 18.63
N ILE A 541 -19.37 -5.37 19.94
CA ILE A 541 -20.31 -6.12 20.77
C ILE A 541 -21.38 -5.18 21.32
N GLU A 542 -22.64 -5.46 20.99
CA GLU A 542 -23.76 -4.57 21.32
C GLU A 542 -24.13 -4.61 22.81
N ASN A 543 -24.58 -3.46 23.33
CA ASN A 543 -25.25 -3.35 24.60
C ASN A 543 -26.77 -3.35 24.42
N TYR A 544 -27.42 -4.45 24.77
CA TYR A 544 -28.89 -4.58 24.81
C TYR A 544 -29.47 -4.22 26.19
N ASN A 545 -28.63 -3.96 27.19
CA ASN A 545 -29.05 -3.62 28.54
C ASN A 545 -29.10 -2.10 28.74
N ASN A 546 -30.31 -1.54 28.73
CA ASN A 546 -30.53 -0.11 28.90
C ASN A 546 -30.03 0.44 30.25
N SER A 547 -29.95 -0.38 31.29
CA SER A 547 -29.49 0.07 32.61
C SER A 547 -28.02 0.48 32.61
N LEU A 548 -27.20 -0.10 31.72
CA LEU A 548 -25.78 0.22 31.62
C LEU A 548 -25.53 1.63 31.07
N TRP A 549 -26.44 2.19 30.28
CA TRP A 549 -26.27 3.53 29.71
C TRP A 549 -26.15 4.64 30.76
N SER A 550 -26.69 4.42 31.96
CA SER A 550 -26.51 5.32 33.10
C SER A 550 -25.04 5.53 33.49
N ASN A 551 -24.14 4.64 33.07
CA ASN A 551 -22.69 4.74 33.28
C ASN A 551 -21.97 5.62 32.25
N VAL A 552 -22.62 6.01 31.15
CA VAL A 552 -22.02 6.89 30.14
C VAL A 552 -22.10 8.34 30.61
N LYS A 553 -20.96 9.04 30.65
CA LYS A 553 -20.80 10.38 31.23
C LYS A 553 -19.79 11.20 30.43
N PRO A 554 -20.07 12.50 30.17
CA PRO A 554 -19.13 13.34 29.44
C PRO A 554 -17.86 13.66 30.25
N VAL A 555 -17.93 13.63 31.58
CA VAL A 555 -16.78 13.91 32.47
C VAL A 555 -16.21 12.62 33.02
N GLY A 556 -14.88 12.49 33.02
CA GLY A 556 -14.19 11.31 33.55
C GLY A 556 -13.93 10.21 32.52
N GLN A 557 -14.44 10.36 31.30
CA GLN A 557 -14.44 9.34 30.26
C GLN A 557 -13.87 9.87 28.94
N ILE A 558 -13.27 8.99 28.15
CA ILE A 558 -12.67 9.32 26.85
C ILE A 558 -13.28 8.39 25.81
N LEU A 559 -13.72 8.95 24.69
CA LEU A 559 -14.29 8.18 23.58
C LEU A 559 -13.29 7.15 23.05
N GLU A 560 -13.84 6.05 22.54
CA GLU A 560 -13.10 4.82 22.30
C GLU A 560 -11.93 5.01 21.34
N PHE A 561 -12.18 5.66 20.20
CA PHE A 561 -11.18 5.83 19.15
C PHE A 561 -9.91 6.56 19.63
N VAL A 562 -10.05 7.49 20.59
CA VAL A 562 -8.91 8.18 21.22
C VAL A 562 -8.14 7.22 22.12
N ARG A 563 -8.86 6.42 22.94
CA ARG A 563 -8.24 5.42 23.82
C ARG A 563 -7.49 4.34 23.03
N ALA A 564 -8.10 3.82 21.97
CA ALA A 564 -7.48 2.85 21.06
C ALA A 564 -6.19 3.41 20.44
N MET A 565 -6.22 4.66 19.93
CA MET A 565 -5.03 5.30 19.36
C MET A 565 -3.93 5.57 20.39
N VAL A 566 -4.27 5.93 21.63
CA VAL A 566 -3.30 6.11 22.72
C VAL A 566 -2.67 4.79 23.13
N ALA A 567 -3.46 3.72 23.25
CA ALA A 567 -2.98 2.36 23.51
C ALA A 567 -2.04 1.88 22.40
N ASN A 568 -2.43 2.05 21.13
CA ASN A 568 -1.61 1.72 19.96
C ASN A 568 -0.27 2.48 19.92
N ARG A 569 -0.23 3.73 20.41
CA ARG A 569 1.01 4.52 20.50
C ARG A 569 1.92 4.00 21.62
N LEU A 570 1.38 3.79 22.82
CA LEU A 570 2.18 3.61 24.03
C LEU A 570 2.58 2.16 24.33
N ALA A 571 1.73 1.18 24.01
CA ALA A 571 1.90 -0.20 24.44
C ALA A 571 3.16 -0.88 23.89
N ALA A 572 3.90 -1.59 24.74
CA ALA A 572 5.05 -2.39 24.34
C ALA A 572 4.71 -3.89 24.19
N ASN A 573 3.65 -4.35 24.84
CA ASN A 573 3.17 -5.73 24.86
C ASN A 573 1.62 -5.73 25.00
N PRO A 574 0.94 -6.88 24.90
CA PRO A 574 -0.52 -6.94 24.99
C PRO A 574 -1.10 -6.46 26.33
N THR A 575 -0.48 -6.80 27.46
CA THR A 575 -0.92 -6.35 28.79
C THR A 575 -0.88 -4.83 28.90
N ASP A 576 0.21 -4.18 28.45
CA ASP A 576 0.29 -2.72 28.42
C ASP A 576 -0.87 -2.11 27.62
N TRP A 577 -1.19 -2.72 26.47
CA TRP A 577 -2.27 -2.22 25.61
C TRP A 577 -3.61 -2.24 26.34
N VAL A 578 -3.93 -3.37 26.98
CA VAL A 578 -5.12 -3.56 27.79
C VAL A 578 -5.18 -2.57 28.96
N ASP A 579 -4.08 -2.41 29.69
CA ASP A 579 -4.00 -1.53 30.84
C ASP A 579 -4.19 -0.06 30.48
N ILE A 580 -3.72 0.35 29.30
CA ILE A 580 -3.87 1.71 28.79
C ILE A 580 -5.29 1.93 28.24
N PHE A 581 -5.83 0.98 27.48
CA PHE A 581 -7.14 1.10 26.84
C PHE A 581 -8.30 1.21 27.83
N LYS A 582 -8.22 0.48 28.96
CA LYS A 582 -9.28 0.47 29.99
C LYS A 582 -9.41 1.77 30.78
N LEU A 583 -8.39 2.64 30.74
CA LEU A 583 -8.43 3.94 31.41
C LEU A 583 -9.54 4.80 30.83
N HIS A 584 -10.34 5.44 31.70
CA HIS A 584 -11.41 6.35 31.31
C HIS A 584 -12.42 5.74 30.32
N ASN A 585 -12.74 4.44 30.48
CA ASN A 585 -13.75 3.75 29.68
C ASN A 585 -15.04 4.59 29.54
N SER A 586 -15.43 4.89 28.30
CA SER A 586 -16.63 5.65 27.96
C SER A 586 -17.91 4.82 27.91
N GLY A 587 -17.80 3.50 27.73
CA GLY A 587 -18.98 2.67 27.44
C GLY A 587 -19.58 2.94 26.06
N THR A 588 -18.81 3.49 25.14
CA THR A 588 -19.21 3.80 23.77
C THR A 588 -18.29 3.08 22.81
N TYR A 589 -18.82 2.75 21.64
CA TYR A 589 -18.21 1.84 20.66
C TYR A 589 -17.70 0.56 21.35
N ASN A 590 -18.64 -0.17 21.95
CA ASN A 590 -18.32 -1.32 22.79
C ASN A 590 -17.83 -2.49 21.95
N ASN A 591 -16.59 -2.95 22.20
CA ASN A 591 -15.84 -3.80 21.28
C ASN A 591 -15.20 -5.01 21.98
N GLN A 592 -15.06 -6.13 21.26
CA GLN A 592 -14.12 -7.21 21.60
C GLN A 592 -12.80 -6.96 20.86
N TRP A 593 -11.82 -6.43 21.58
CA TRP A 593 -10.47 -6.20 21.08
C TRP A 593 -9.61 -7.46 21.14
N MET A 594 -8.84 -7.70 20.08
CA MET A 594 -7.85 -8.77 19.97
C MET A 594 -6.47 -8.17 19.74
N ILE A 595 -5.53 -8.47 20.64
CA ILE A 595 -4.17 -7.94 20.63
C ILE A 595 -3.21 -9.10 20.41
N VAL A 596 -2.64 -9.18 19.21
CA VAL A 596 -1.71 -10.22 18.79
C VAL A 596 -0.28 -9.71 18.86
N ASN A 597 0.60 -10.43 19.55
CA ASN A 597 2.01 -10.09 19.71
C ASN A 597 2.90 -10.87 18.75
N TYR A 598 3.11 -10.33 17.55
CA TYR A 598 4.06 -10.90 16.59
C TYR A 598 5.51 -10.87 17.07
N ALA A 599 5.88 -9.97 18.00
CA ALA A 599 7.23 -9.95 18.56
C ALA A 599 7.52 -11.17 19.46
N ALA A 600 6.49 -11.86 19.97
CA ALA A 600 6.61 -13.12 20.70
C ALA A 600 6.54 -14.36 19.79
N PHE A 601 6.32 -14.20 18.48
CA PHE A 601 6.17 -15.30 17.53
C PHE A 601 7.45 -15.53 16.72
N GLN A 602 7.96 -16.76 16.77
CA GLN A 602 9.03 -17.23 15.89
C GLN A 602 8.50 -18.40 15.04
N PRO A 603 8.53 -18.30 13.70
CA PRO A 603 8.07 -19.38 12.83
C PRO A 603 8.74 -20.72 13.15
N GLU A 604 7.94 -21.79 13.08
CA GLU A 604 8.34 -23.19 13.31
C GLU A 604 8.78 -23.51 14.76
N SER A 605 8.80 -22.52 15.64
CA SER A 605 9.10 -22.70 17.06
C SER A 605 7.81 -22.88 17.87
N PRO A 606 7.83 -23.60 19.01
CA PRO A 606 6.73 -23.58 19.96
C PRO A 606 6.37 -22.14 20.36
N LEU A 607 5.08 -21.82 20.41
CA LEU A 607 4.62 -20.54 20.98
C LEU A 607 4.97 -20.50 22.48
N PRO A 608 5.29 -19.32 23.04
CA PRO A 608 5.36 -19.17 24.48
C PRO A 608 3.99 -19.47 25.10
N SER A 609 3.96 -19.86 26.38
CA SER A 609 2.73 -20.25 27.07
C SER A 609 1.77 -19.07 27.35
N ARG A 610 2.21 -17.83 27.10
CA ARG A 610 1.51 -16.57 27.40
C ARG A 610 1.98 -15.46 26.45
N ASP A 611 1.29 -14.33 26.46
CA ASP A 611 1.61 -13.05 25.81
C ASP A 611 1.65 -13.07 24.27
N VAL A 612 0.97 -14.02 23.62
CA VAL A 612 0.80 -14.05 22.15
C VAL A 612 -0.55 -13.44 21.73
N LEU A 613 -1.64 -13.76 22.44
CA LEU A 613 -2.98 -13.27 22.14
C LEU A 613 -3.67 -12.85 23.42
N HIS A 614 -4.01 -11.57 23.55
CA HIS A 614 -4.91 -11.07 24.59
C HIS A 614 -6.24 -10.65 23.97
N VAL A 615 -7.33 -10.89 24.69
CA VAL A 615 -8.67 -10.48 24.30
C VAL A 615 -9.25 -9.59 25.39
N LEU A 616 -9.85 -8.47 25.00
CA LEU A 616 -10.50 -7.50 25.88
C LEU A 616 -11.92 -7.24 25.40
N GLU A 617 -12.87 -7.13 26.32
CA GLU A 617 -14.25 -6.73 26.03
C GLU A 617 -14.66 -5.55 26.89
N GLN A 618 -15.29 -4.56 26.27
CA GLN A 618 -15.77 -3.35 26.92
C GLN A 618 -17.31 -3.30 26.91
N MET A 619 -17.88 -2.81 28.00
CA MET A 619 -19.27 -2.35 28.13
C MET A 619 -19.31 -1.05 28.97
N PRO A 620 -20.44 -0.31 29.02
CA PRO A 620 -20.55 0.85 29.90
C PRO A 620 -20.29 0.50 31.38
N GLY A 621 -19.20 1.04 31.92
CA GLY A 621 -18.76 0.81 33.30
C GLY A 621 -17.93 -0.46 33.54
N HIS A 622 -17.71 -1.30 32.52
CA HIS A 622 -17.07 -2.61 32.69
C HIS A 622 -16.06 -2.92 31.58
N VAL A 623 -14.92 -3.51 31.96
CA VAL A 623 -13.93 -4.05 31.03
C VAL A 623 -13.45 -5.40 31.55
N MET A 624 -13.49 -6.42 30.71
CA MET A 624 -12.93 -7.74 30.97
C MET A 624 -11.77 -8.00 30.03
N HIS A 625 -10.74 -8.71 30.48
CA HIS A 625 -9.64 -9.13 29.63
C HIS A 625 -9.02 -10.44 30.14
N ASP A 626 -8.40 -11.18 29.23
CA ASP A 626 -7.60 -12.36 29.56
C ASP A 626 -6.59 -12.69 28.43
N ASP A 627 -5.61 -13.54 28.77
CA ASP A 627 -4.61 -14.07 27.84
C ASP A 627 -5.09 -15.40 27.23
N PHE A 628 -5.40 -15.35 25.93
CA PHE A 628 -5.87 -16.48 25.12
C PHE A 628 -4.76 -17.21 24.36
N THR A 629 -3.50 -17.04 24.76
CA THR A 629 -2.38 -17.77 24.15
C THR A 629 -2.56 -19.29 24.27
N GLY A 630 -2.96 -19.77 25.45
CA GLY A 630 -3.25 -21.20 25.67
C GLY A 630 -4.40 -21.70 24.80
N HIS A 631 -5.44 -20.90 24.61
CA HIS A 631 -6.54 -21.21 23.69
C HIS A 631 -6.05 -21.29 22.25
N LEU A 632 -5.24 -20.33 21.79
CA LEU A 632 -4.69 -20.31 20.44
C LEU A 632 -3.79 -21.52 20.18
N ILE A 633 -3.01 -21.96 21.16
CA ILE A 633 -2.18 -23.17 21.06
C ILE A 633 -3.06 -24.42 20.91
N ASN A 634 -4.10 -24.54 21.74
CA ASN A 634 -4.94 -25.74 21.79
C ASN A 634 -5.93 -25.84 20.62
N GLN A 635 -6.59 -24.73 20.28
CA GLN A 635 -7.63 -24.68 19.24
C GLN A 635 -7.08 -24.31 17.86
N THR A 636 -5.87 -23.74 17.79
CA THR A 636 -5.21 -23.26 16.57
C THR A 636 -5.89 -22.06 15.89
N TYR A 637 -6.93 -21.47 16.49
CA TYR A 637 -7.55 -20.23 16.01
C TYR A 637 -8.26 -19.47 17.14
N TRP A 638 -8.58 -18.21 16.87
CA TRP A 638 -9.54 -17.39 17.61
C TRP A 638 -10.44 -16.65 16.60
N ALA A 639 -11.75 -16.71 16.79
CA ALA A 639 -12.73 -16.04 15.91
C ALA A 639 -13.57 -15.02 16.69
N SER A 640 -13.90 -13.92 16.04
CA SER A 640 -14.70 -12.84 16.60
C SER A 640 -15.78 -12.40 15.60
N TYR A 641 -17.01 -12.21 16.08
CA TYR A 641 -18.21 -12.09 15.24
C TYR A 641 -19.37 -11.39 15.98
N ASN A 642 -19.06 -10.28 16.66
CA ASN A 642 -20.02 -9.37 17.31
C ASN A 642 -20.82 -9.92 18.50
N VAL A 643 -20.40 -11.04 19.09
CA VAL A 643 -21.00 -11.59 20.31
C VAL A 643 -19.90 -11.70 21.38
N PRO A 644 -20.11 -11.18 22.60
CA PRO A 644 -19.10 -11.24 23.65
C PRO A 644 -18.82 -12.69 24.07
N TYR A 645 -17.53 -13.00 24.25
CA TYR A 645 -17.00 -14.25 24.74
C TYR A 645 -17.13 -14.37 26.26
N PHE A 646 -16.77 -13.32 27.02
CA PHE A 646 -16.69 -13.44 28.47
C PHE A 646 -18.10 -13.60 29.04
N PRO A 647 -18.39 -14.66 29.81
CA PRO A 647 -19.74 -14.90 30.33
C PRO A 647 -20.30 -13.73 31.15
N PHE A 648 -19.44 -13.01 31.86
CA PHE A 648 -19.83 -11.79 32.58
C PHE A 648 -20.34 -10.71 31.62
N ILE A 649 -19.57 -10.38 30.57
CA ILE A 649 -19.95 -9.35 29.58
C ILE A 649 -21.20 -9.78 28.82
N PHE A 650 -21.26 -11.04 28.38
CA PHE A 650 -22.44 -11.61 27.72
C PHE A 650 -23.71 -11.45 28.54
N ASN A 651 -23.64 -11.71 29.85
CA ASN A 651 -24.79 -11.58 30.73
C ASN A 651 -25.17 -10.11 30.95
N ILE A 652 -24.22 -9.24 31.34
CA ILE A 652 -24.55 -7.85 31.70
C ILE A 652 -25.01 -7.02 30.51
N SER A 653 -24.57 -7.35 29.29
CA SER A 653 -24.95 -6.61 28.09
C SER A 653 -26.33 -7.02 27.55
N GLY A 654 -27.01 -7.97 28.19
CA GLY A 654 -28.36 -8.42 27.81
C GLY A 654 -28.39 -9.48 26.68
N ASN A 655 -27.25 -10.09 26.31
CA ASN A 655 -27.26 -11.13 25.26
C ASN A 655 -28.04 -12.38 25.67
N ASN A 656 -28.08 -12.73 26.97
CA ASN A 656 -28.91 -13.83 27.47
C ASN A 656 -30.40 -13.64 27.11
N ASP A 657 -30.93 -12.43 27.28
CA ASP A 657 -32.33 -12.12 26.95
C ASP A 657 -32.57 -12.15 25.45
N MET A 658 -31.60 -11.69 24.67
CA MET A 658 -31.65 -11.76 23.21
C MET A 658 -31.61 -13.20 22.69
N GLU A 659 -30.79 -14.06 23.27
CA GLU A 659 -30.74 -15.49 22.95
C GLU A 659 -32.05 -16.19 23.32
N GLN A 660 -32.63 -15.90 24.48
CA GLN A 660 -33.94 -16.44 24.86
C GLN A 660 -35.05 -15.99 23.90
N ARG A 661 -34.99 -14.75 23.42
CA ARG A 661 -36.03 -14.15 22.57
C ARG A 661 -35.91 -14.55 21.10
N TYR A 662 -34.70 -14.61 20.56
CA TYR A 662 -34.43 -14.76 19.12
C TYR A 662 -33.60 -16.01 18.79
N GLY A 663 -33.24 -16.80 19.80
CA GLY A 663 -32.53 -18.07 19.63
C GLY A 663 -31.03 -17.92 19.39
N SER A 664 -30.46 -18.97 18.80
CA SER A 664 -29.01 -19.17 18.70
C SER A 664 -28.25 -18.11 17.90
N TRP A 665 -28.96 -17.24 17.18
CA TRP A 665 -28.36 -16.12 16.45
C TRP A 665 -27.63 -15.13 17.38
N PHE A 666 -28.06 -15.02 18.65
CA PHE A 666 -27.40 -14.19 19.68
C PHE A 666 -26.51 -14.99 20.64
N SER A 667 -26.43 -16.32 20.48
CA SER A 667 -25.57 -17.17 21.31
C SER A 667 -24.10 -17.01 20.91
N TYR A 668 -23.16 -17.08 21.85
CA TYR A 668 -21.73 -17.01 21.47
C TYR A 668 -21.28 -18.17 20.56
N SER A 669 -21.72 -19.40 20.85
CA SER A 669 -21.18 -20.59 20.18
C SER A 669 -21.96 -21.05 18.96
N ASN A 670 -23.23 -20.63 18.80
CA ASN A 670 -24.14 -21.18 17.79
C ASN A 670 -24.68 -20.12 16.81
N THR A 671 -24.04 -18.95 16.70
CA THR A 671 -24.31 -18.06 15.57
C THR A 671 -23.90 -18.73 14.25
N PRO A 672 -24.51 -18.35 13.11
CA PRO A 672 -24.05 -18.79 11.80
C PRO A 672 -22.54 -18.60 11.58
N ARG A 673 -21.99 -17.44 11.96
CA ARG A 673 -20.56 -17.15 11.80
C ARG A 673 -19.68 -18.01 12.70
N ALA A 674 -20.07 -18.24 13.95
CA ALA A 674 -19.36 -19.14 14.86
C ALA A 674 -19.24 -20.55 14.27
N ARG A 675 -20.35 -21.08 13.72
CA ARG A 675 -20.41 -22.42 13.12
C ARG A 675 -19.63 -22.50 11.81
N ILE A 676 -19.70 -21.46 10.95
CA ILE A 676 -18.88 -21.38 9.73
C ILE A 676 -17.39 -21.35 10.08
N PHE A 677 -16.97 -20.53 11.06
CA PHE A 677 -15.56 -20.49 11.49
C PHE A 677 -15.11 -21.84 12.04
N ALA A 678 -15.87 -22.44 12.96
CA ALA A 678 -15.54 -23.75 13.53
C ALA A 678 -15.43 -24.85 12.47
N ARG A 679 -16.27 -24.81 11.43
CA ARG A 679 -16.23 -25.76 10.30
C ARG A 679 -15.04 -25.53 9.37
N ASP A 680 -14.75 -24.27 9.02
CA ASP A 680 -13.91 -23.95 7.86
C ASP A 680 -12.51 -23.44 8.20
N HIS A 681 -12.22 -23.05 9.44
CA HIS A 681 -10.89 -22.52 9.81
C HIS A 681 -9.74 -23.51 9.53
N ILE A 682 -10.01 -24.82 9.58
CA ILE A 682 -9.03 -25.88 9.27
C ILE A 682 -8.58 -25.87 7.81
N LYS A 683 -9.35 -25.26 6.90
CA LYS A 683 -8.99 -25.16 5.47
C LYS A 683 -7.89 -24.13 5.22
N ILE A 684 -7.57 -23.30 6.22
CA ILE A 684 -6.59 -22.22 6.11
C ILE A 684 -5.18 -22.78 6.32
N HIS A 685 -4.41 -22.77 5.24
CA HIS A 685 -2.98 -23.17 5.23
C HIS A 685 -2.09 -22.12 4.53
N CYS A 686 -2.66 -20.99 4.11
CA CYS A 686 -1.99 -19.91 3.42
C CYS A 686 -2.74 -18.58 3.60
N ASP A 687 -2.09 -17.45 3.35
CA ASP A 687 -2.71 -16.12 3.47
C ASP A 687 -3.82 -15.86 2.43
N ASN A 688 -3.70 -16.41 1.22
CA ASN A 688 -4.78 -16.40 0.23
C ASN A 688 -5.96 -17.29 0.67
N CYS A 689 -5.69 -18.37 1.38
CA CYS A 689 -6.69 -19.28 1.93
C CYS A 689 -7.52 -18.57 3.01
N MET A 690 -6.84 -17.81 3.88
CA MET A 690 -7.47 -16.90 4.85
C MET A 690 -8.34 -15.86 4.12
N LEU A 691 -7.78 -15.18 3.11
CA LEU A 691 -8.52 -14.18 2.32
C LEU A 691 -9.80 -14.75 1.69
N HIS A 692 -9.74 -15.98 1.16
CA HIS A 692 -10.90 -16.67 0.60
C HIS A 692 -11.98 -16.96 1.64
N LEU A 693 -11.62 -17.47 2.82
CA LEU A 693 -12.61 -17.72 3.87
C LEU A 693 -13.22 -16.42 4.38
N MET A 694 -12.41 -15.40 4.60
CA MET A 694 -12.86 -14.11 5.15
C MET A 694 -13.75 -13.35 4.16
N ARG A 695 -13.69 -13.67 2.87
CA ARG A 695 -14.62 -13.19 1.84
C ARG A 695 -15.80 -14.13 1.57
N SER A 696 -15.89 -15.25 2.27
CA SER A 696 -16.91 -16.26 1.96
C SER A 696 -18.32 -15.76 2.23
N ASN A 697 -19.17 -15.94 1.22
CA ASN A 697 -20.62 -15.86 1.32
C ASN A 697 -21.22 -16.77 0.25
N ASN A 698 -21.99 -17.75 0.68
CA ASN A 698 -22.68 -18.70 -0.19
C ASN A 698 -24.11 -18.93 0.32
N PHE A 699 -24.76 -17.84 0.75
CA PHE A 699 -25.93 -17.90 1.62
C PHE A 699 -27.12 -18.69 1.07
N THR A 700 -27.27 -18.79 -0.25
CA THR A 700 -28.34 -19.55 -0.88
C THR A 700 -28.14 -21.07 -0.84
N ARG A 701 -26.93 -21.54 -0.50
CA ARG A 701 -26.55 -22.96 -0.52
C ARG A 701 -25.91 -23.46 0.78
N ASP A 702 -25.32 -22.56 1.57
CA ASP A 702 -24.72 -22.95 2.86
C ASP A 702 -25.83 -23.23 3.89
N PRO A 703 -25.89 -24.43 4.48
CA PRO A 703 -26.86 -24.76 5.53
C PRO A 703 -26.80 -23.80 6.72
N GLU A 704 -25.61 -23.26 7.03
CA GLU A 704 -25.43 -22.32 8.14
C GLU A 704 -26.06 -20.95 7.89
N SER A 705 -26.35 -20.63 6.62
CA SER A 705 -26.99 -19.37 6.26
C SER A 705 -28.51 -19.38 6.35
N ARG A 706 -29.11 -20.53 6.67
CA ARG A 706 -30.56 -20.68 6.81
C ARG A 706 -31.10 -19.91 8.03
N CYS A 707 -32.30 -19.35 7.88
CA CYS A 707 -33.07 -18.76 8.97
C CYS A 707 -34.54 -19.18 8.87
N ASP A 708 -35.30 -18.97 9.95
CA ASP A 708 -36.76 -19.03 9.93
C ASP A 708 -37.32 -17.77 9.26
N CYS A 709 -37.12 -17.71 7.95
CA CYS A 709 -37.32 -16.54 7.11
C CYS A 709 -37.83 -16.99 5.72
N SER A 710 -38.35 -16.06 4.93
CA SER A 710 -38.75 -16.31 3.54
C SER A 710 -38.10 -15.28 2.62
N PRO A 711 -37.20 -15.70 1.69
CA PRO A 711 -36.70 -17.06 1.45
C PRO A 711 -35.93 -17.65 2.66
N PRO A 712 -35.72 -18.98 2.76
CA PRO A 712 -35.22 -19.67 3.96
C PRO A 712 -33.70 -19.51 4.18
N TYR A 713 -33.15 -18.36 3.83
CA TYR A 713 -31.75 -17.99 3.97
C TYR A 713 -31.62 -16.47 4.05
N SER A 714 -30.53 -16.01 4.65
CA SER A 714 -30.15 -14.59 4.62
C SER A 714 -28.68 -14.42 4.28
N ALA A 715 -28.40 -13.44 3.43
CA ALA A 715 -27.05 -13.02 3.06
C ALA A 715 -26.27 -12.35 4.20
N GLU A 716 -26.93 -12.06 5.34
CA GLU A 716 -26.33 -11.66 6.61
C GLU A 716 -25.55 -12.84 7.24
N ASN A 717 -26.05 -14.06 7.09
CA ASN A 717 -25.53 -15.25 7.77
C ASN A 717 -24.31 -15.85 7.04
N ALA A 718 -23.24 -15.06 6.92
CA ALA A 718 -21.98 -15.43 6.29
C ALA A 718 -20.81 -14.73 7.00
N ILE A 719 -19.56 -15.09 6.70
CA ILE A 719 -18.39 -14.33 7.21
C ILE A 719 -18.33 -12.93 6.59
N SER A 720 -18.84 -12.78 5.36
CA SER A 720 -18.80 -11.54 4.60
C SER A 720 -20.21 -11.22 4.08
N ALA A 721 -21.01 -10.52 4.90
CA ALA A 721 -22.42 -10.26 4.60
C ALA A 721 -22.65 -9.47 3.28
N ARG A 722 -23.83 -9.69 2.69
CA ARG A 722 -24.33 -9.04 1.45
C ARG A 722 -25.83 -8.74 1.56
N ASN A 723 -26.24 -7.92 2.55
CA ASN A 723 -27.67 -7.66 2.79
C ASN A 723 -28.39 -7.04 1.60
N ASP A 724 -27.66 -6.38 0.70
CA ASP A 724 -28.18 -5.86 -0.56
C ASP A 724 -28.76 -6.93 -1.50
N LEU A 725 -28.47 -8.21 -1.25
CA LEU A 725 -28.97 -9.35 -2.02
C LEU A 725 -30.18 -10.04 -1.37
N ASN A 726 -30.57 -9.64 -0.16
CA ASN A 726 -31.77 -10.15 0.48
C ASN A 726 -33.00 -9.52 -0.20
N PRO A 727 -34.08 -10.27 -0.50
CA PRO A 727 -35.27 -9.68 -1.08
C PRO A 727 -35.89 -8.60 -0.18
N VAL A 728 -36.23 -7.45 -0.78
CA VAL A 728 -36.94 -6.32 -0.12
C VAL A 728 -38.25 -6.78 0.51
N ASN A 729 -38.98 -7.66 -0.18
CA ASN A 729 -40.25 -8.23 0.26
C ASN A 729 -40.09 -9.54 1.07
N GLY A 730 -38.87 -9.87 1.47
CA GLY A 730 -38.59 -11.04 2.31
C GLY A 730 -39.13 -10.85 3.73
N THR A 731 -39.45 -11.96 4.39
CA THR A 731 -39.87 -11.97 5.80
C THR A 731 -38.72 -12.48 6.65
N TYR A 732 -38.30 -11.69 7.64
CA TYR A 732 -37.14 -12.00 8.47
C TYR A 732 -37.50 -11.89 9.95
N PRO A 733 -36.98 -12.78 10.82
CA PRO A 733 -37.33 -12.80 12.24
C PRO A 733 -36.71 -11.63 13.01
N ILE A 734 -35.59 -11.08 12.50
CA ILE A 734 -34.97 -9.84 12.99
C ILE A 734 -34.57 -8.97 11.80
N LYS A 735 -34.59 -7.65 12.00
CA LYS A 735 -34.29 -6.65 10.94
C LYS A 735 -32.88 -6.80 10.37
N ALA A 736 -31.90 -7.28 11.16
CA ALA A 736 -30.52 -7.48 10.71
C ALA A 736 -30.42 -8.45 9.52
N LEU A 737 -31.27 -9.48 9.50
CA LEU A 737 -31.30 -10.47 8.43
C LEU A 737 -31.91 -9.95 7.11
N GLY A 738 -32.48 -8.74 7.11
CA GLY A 738 -33.24 -8.21 5.98
C GLY A 738 -32.40 -7.53 4.89
N HIS A 739 -33.11 -6.91 3.93
CA HIS A 739 -32.54 -6.09 2.86
C HIS A 739 -32.05 -4.75 3.38
N ARG A 740 -30.76 -4.47 3.22
CA ARG A 740 -30.10 -3.26 3.75
C ARG A 740 -28.93 -2.86 2.85
N SER A 741 -28.64 -1.56 2.78
CA SER A 741 -27.37 -1.04 2.21
C SER A 741 -26.25 -1.27 3.22
N HIS A 742 -26.00 -2.53 3.55
CA HIS A 742 -25.13 -2.96 4.64
C HIS A 742 -24.47 -4.30 4.31
N GLY A 743 -23.28 -4.53 4.84
CA GLY A 743 -22.57 -5.79 4.71
C GLY A 743 -21.07 -5.58 4.76
N ALA A 744 -20.32 -6.59 4.34
CA ALA A 744 -18.87 -6.58 4.45
C ALA A 744 -18.21 -5.64 3.43
N THR A 745 -17.72 -4.47 3.86
CA THR A 745 -17.15 -3.42 3.00
C THR A 745 -15.68 -3.64 2.64
N ASP A 746 -15.00 -4.59 3.27
CA ASP A 746 -13.62 -4.94 2.93
C ASP A 746 -13.19 -6.34 3.43
N VAL A 747 -11.91 -6.64 3.25
CA VAL A 747 -11.14 -7.61 4.05
C VAL A 747 -9.69 -7.14 4.15
N LYS A 748 -9.04 -7.37 5.29
CA LYS A 748 -7.60 -7.15 5.53
C LYS A 748 -6.97 -8.41 6.10
N VAL A 749 -5.83 -8.85 5.57
CA VAL A 749 -5.08 -10.04 6.02
C VAL A 749 -3.60 -9.70 6.18
N THR A 750 -3.01 -10.05 7.31
CA THR A 750 -1.55 -10.04 7.51
C THR A 750 -1.04 -11.42 7.91
N SER A 751 0.26 -11.61 7.75
CA SER A 751 1.04 -12.77 8.16
C SER A 751 2.30 -12.31 8.88
N SER A 752 3.04 -13.19 9.53
CA SER A 752 4.32 -12.81 10.17
C SER A 752 5.29 -12.16 9.17
N GLN A 753 5.35 -12.66 7.93
CA GLN A 753 6.20 -12.10 6.87
C GLN A 753 5.74 -10.69 6.45
N LEU A 754 4.44 -10.48 6.26
CA LEU A 754 3.90 -9.18 5.89
C LEU A 754 4.03 -8.17 7.04
N PHE A 755 3.85 -8.63 8.28
CA PHE A 755 3.94 -7.84 9.50
C PHE A 755 5.35 -7.25 9.70
N GLN A 756 6.42 -7.96 9.35
CA GLN A 756 7.80 -7.42 9.43
C GLN A 756 7.98 -6.08 8.70
N GLN A 757 7.13 -5.79 7.71
CA GLN A 757 7.14 -4.53 6.97
C GLN A 757 5.92 -3.66 7.27
N LEU A 758 5.07 -4.04 8.21
CA LEU A 758 3.76 -3.44 8.50
C LEU A 758 2.89 -3.38 7.23
N ARG A 759 2.79 -4.51 6.52
CA ARG A 759 1.96 -4.68 5.31
C ARG A 759 0.80 -5.61 5.57
N PHE A 760 -0.28 -5.43 4.81
CA PHE A 760 -1.39 -6.37 4.75
C PHE A 760 -1.91 -6.49 3.31
N LYS A 761 -2.51 -7.63 2.99
CA LYS A 761 -3.35 -7.83 1.80
C LYS A 761 -4.74 -7.26 2.09
N ALA A 762 -5.36 -6.61 1.12
CA ALA A 762 -6.72 -6.12 1.28
C ALA A 762 -7.54 -6.18 0.00
N VAL A 763 -8.86 -6.28 0.14
CA VAL A 763 -9.86 -6.06 -0.92
C VAL A 763 -10.85 -5.04 -0.40
N SER A 764 -11.14 -4.00 -1.17
CA SER A 764 -12.19 -3.02 -0.85
C SER A 764 -13.49 -3.41 -1.57
N GLY A 765 -14.61 -3.16 -0.91
CA GLY A 765 -15.97 -3.40 -1.40
C GLY A 765 -16.60 -4.72 -0.96
N PRO A 766 -17.89 -4.92 -1.30
CA PRO A 766 -18.65 -6.12 -0.95
C PRO A 766 -18.10 -7.38 -1.60
N THR A 767 -18.29 -8.53 -0.94
CA THR A 767 -17.78 -9.81 -1.46
C THR A 767 -18.52 -10.18 -2.74
N GLN A 768 -17.82 -10.75 -3.71
CA GLN A 768 -18.46 -11.37 -4.88
C GLN A 768 -18.97 -12.78 -4.57
N GLY A 769 -18.91 -13.23 -3.32
CA GLY A 769 -19.32 -14.56 -2.89
C GLY A 769 -18.25 -15.63 -3.08
N SER A 770 -18.54 -16.82 -2.57
CA SER A 770 -17.67 -17.98 -2.73
C SER A 770 -17.57 -18.36 -4.20
N ASN A 771 -16.35 -18.36 -4.75
CA ASN A 771 -16.09 -18.53 -6.19
C ASN A 771 -16.78 -17.49 -7.09
N ASN A 772 -16.94 -16.26 -6.59
CA ASN A 772 -17.56 -15.12 -7.30
C ASN A 772 -19.04 -15.34 -7.68
N SER A 773 -19.77 -16.18 -6.93
CA SER A 773 -21.16 -16.57 -7.21
C SER A 773 -22.20 -15.45 -7.13
N LEU A 774 -21.90 -14.34 -6.42
CA LEU A 774 -22.81 -13.22 -6.17
C LEU A 774 -22.55 -12.02 -7.10
N GLY A 775 -21.39 -11.98 -7.77
CA GLY A 775 -20.97 -10.84 -8.59
C GLY A 775 -20.65 -9.57 -7.79
N PRO A 776 -20.11 -8.53 -8.44
CA PRO A 776 -19.78 -7.26 -7.80
C PRO A 776 -21.04 -6.47 -7.44
N PHE A 777 -20.97 -5.72 -6.33
CA PHE A 777 -21.93 -4.66 -6.04
C PHE A 777 -21.68 -3.46 -6.97
N CYS A 778 -22.77 -2.88 -7.50
CA CYS A 778 -22.73 -1.62 -8.25
C CYS A 778 -23.87 -0.71 -7.79
N TRP A 779 -23.57 0.54 -7.44
CA TRP A 779 -24.57 1.52 -7.03
C TRP A 779 -25.68 1.67 -8.06
N SER A 780 -25.32 1.89 -9.33
CA SER A 780 -26.23 2.06 -10.47
C SER A 780 -27.17 0.88 -10.75
N LYS A 781 -26.89 -0.29 -10.16
CA LYS A 781 -27.71 -1.51 -10.31
C LYS A 781 -28.44 -1.89 -9.03
N SER A 782 -28.26 -1.11 -7.97
CA SER A 782 -28.91 -1.32 -6.68
C SER A 782 -30.12 -0.41 -6.53
N ASP A 783 -31.10 -0.81 -5.73
CA ASP A 783 -32.24 0.02 -5.35
C ASP A 783 -31.88 1.10 -4.31
N PHE A 784 -30.60 1.22 -3.97
CA PHE A 784 -30.03 2.23 -3.08
C PHE A 784 -29.43 3.42 -3.83
N ASN A 785 -29.27 3.35 -5.16
CA ASN A 785 -28.60 4.39 -5.96
C ASN A 785 -29.09 5.81 -5.64
N ASP A 786 -30.40 5.99 -5.59
CA ASP A 786 -31.00 7.32 -5.39
C ASP A 786 -31.40 7.58 -3.92
N LYS A 787 -31.13 6.63 -3.02
CA LYS A 787 -31.54 6.67 -1.60
C LYS A 787 -30.38 6.84 -0.63
N VAL A 788 -29.19 6.40 -1.02
CA VAL A 788 -28.00 6.38 -0.16
C VAL A 788 -26.92 7.24 -0.80
N SER A 789 -26.41 8.20 -0.05
CA SER A 789 -25.35 9.09 -0.52
C SER A 789 -24.03 8.33 -0.67
N HIS A 790 -23.37 8.47 -1.82
CA HIS A 790 -22.13 7.75 -2.14
C HIS A 790 -21.19 8.60 -3.00
N LEU A 791 -21.16 9.91 -2.73
CA LEU A 791 -20.31 10.88 -3.41
C LEU A 791 -18.84 10.43 -3.38
N GLY A 792 -18.19 10.50 -4.54
CA GLY A 792 -16.77 10.16 -4.71
C GLY A 792 -16.47 8.65 -4.76
N GLN A 793 -17.44 7.77 -4.49
CA GLN A 793 -17.23 6.33 -4.61
C GLN A 793 -17.20 5.88 -6.08
N PRO A 794 -16.48 4.80 -6.41
CA PRO A 794 -16.67 4.07 -7.67
C PRO A 794 -18.10 3.53 -7.77
N ASP A 795 -18.66 3.48 -8.98
CA ASP A 795 -19.97 2.85 -9.19
C ASP A 795 -19.96 1.35 -8.84
N CYS A 796 -19.02 0.59 -9.42
CA CYS A 796 -18.90 -0.85 -9.21
C CYS A 796 -17.66 -1.22 -8.40
N PHE A 797 -17.85 -2.08 -7.38
CA PHE A 797 -16.81 -2.60 -6.51
C PHE A 797 -16.32 -3.97 -6.98
N ASN A 798 -15.59 -3.99 -8.09
CA ASN A 798 -14.97 -5.20 -8.67
C ASN A 798 -13.44 -5.16 -8.53
N PHE A 799 -12.94 -5.08 -7.29
CA PHE A 799 -11.52 -4.91 -7.03
C PHE A 799 -10.82 -6.23 -6.72
N LYS A 800 -9.60 -6.37 -7.25
CA LYS A 800 -8.71 -7.48 -6.92
C LYS A 800 -7.99 -7.24 -5.59
N PRO A 801 -7.51 -8.29 -4.92
CA PRO A 801 -6.63 -8.15 -3.76
C PRO A 801 -5.40 -7.31 -4.09
N VAL A 802 -5.08 -6.38 -3.19
CA VAL A 802 -3.88 -5.54 -3.27
C VAL A 802 -2.98 -5.78 -2.06
N THR A 803 -1.67 -5.68 -2.29
CA THR A 803 -0.68 -5.58 -1.22
C THR A 803 0.10 -4.29 -1.45
N LYS A 804 -0.05 -3.31 -0.56
CA LYS A 804 0.64 -2.03 -0.71
C LYS A 804 2.16 -2.24 -0.71
N GLN A 805 2.82 -1.88 -1.80
CA GLN A 805 4.27 -1.66 -1.79
C GLN A 805 4.53 -0.30 -1.11
N LEU A 806 5.15 -0.36 0.05
CA LEU A 806 5.51 0.81 0.84
C LEU A 806 6.63 1.62 0.16
N PHE A 807 6.65 2.94 0.39
CA PHE A 807 7.57 3.88 -0.27
C PHE A 807 8.91 4.09 0.44
#